data_AF-A0A498I4W8-F1
#
_entry.id   AF-A0A498I4W8-F1
#
_cell.length_a   1.000
_cell.length_b   1.000
_cell.length_c   1.000
_cell.angle_alpha   90.00
_cell.angle_beta   90.00
_cell.angle_gamma   90.00
#
_symmetry.space_group_name_H-M   'P 1'
#
loop_
_entity.id
_entity.type
_entity.pdbx_description
1 polymer ?
#
loop_
_entity_poly.entity_id
_entity_poly.type
_entity_poly.pdbx_seq_one_letter_code
_entity_poly.pdbx_strand_id
1 'polypeptide(L)'
;MGSHDPLEAMETTLETHWSCWCDSLELLVRPLGCTPSVRLKICNKTTMSTMRLKHLSFIANDVVQKCALKLETPVDKLVEEYETTWKTDETVPVGANNNCNSYGRKLVEFCSAKALQSSDLCKTIEEKIANGFFSRFTFDMMLAWEMPTSADEESFEECVAKEKEEKKLPGKFRSEQDDVPLFYSDLMPLLVDNEKDVGEDAFVWMGSLVPLVTDVVNGRFTFETLTASTGNRLHFPSYNKYLKEIDRCIKHLVKHAKPKGVELADDEFILHVEGTASTQRVVRHIGGTSWPGRLTLTNYALYFEASGVLTYEDALKIDLTRDVEQTVKPASTGPWGAPLFDKAIIYESPELSEGIILEFPEITSSTRRDHWLALSKEIMLMHRFLAKYEINCPIQAWEMHSRTILAITRLHAAREMLRISPPPPTRFLIFSLFDEIPKGDYVLEELAESLKKGNSGHPCSASSILRSMNLLESMIISSLVQETEVGSSESATPTPSGQVEDSSLLETAINQAREEEKEIAIAKATTKELKEEGISESATTFLAMPWFEEVLAWERPSTTLTVVSVALIVTYQEWVGKAIAAFFISLVAKMVRARRQRLDIKCNEIVVCTASDQSTIESIVSAQHGMQTVHEMVQIANVSILKLWSIYISKARKHANAAMVLLSAIAIFLAVVPVKFIIMAAIVCCFSSTLASRIGTSKGENQSNRRLREWWDSIPVIPVRVVQTRESKTD
;
A
#
# COMPACT_ATOMS: atom_id res chain seq x y z
N MET A 1 -30.07 34.15 44.29
CA MET A 1 -31.53 34.01 44.38
C MET A 1 -32.03 34.01 42.94
N GLY A 2 -32.61 32.89 42.46
CA GLY A 2 -33.11 32.66 41.09
C GLY A 2 -31.99 32.25 40.11
N SER A 3 -31.80 31.04 39.58
CA SER A 3 -32.60 29.86 39.21
C SER A 3 -33.48 30.00 37.95
N HIS A 4 -33.25 29.08 37.00
CA HIS A 4 -33.97 28.73 35.75
C HIS A 4 -33.61 29.58 34.51
N ASP A 5 -33.41 29.04 33.31
CA ASP A 5 -33.26 27.68 32.77
C ASP A 5 -32.66 27.80 31.35
N PRO A 6 -31.94 26.80 30.80
CA PRO A 6 -31.29 26.87 29.50
C PRO A 6 -32.22 26.33 28.40
N LEU A 7 -33.09 27.17 27.85
CA LEU A 7 -33.97 26.78 26.75
C LEU A 7 -34.35 27.94 25.81
N GLU A 8 -33.50 28.95 25.71
CA GLU A 8 -33.72 30.15 24.87
C GLU A 8 -32.52 30.49 23.97
N ALA A 9 -31.66 29.51 23.68
CA ALA A 9 -30.52 29.66 22.75
C ALA A 9 -30.63 28.76 21.50
N MET A 10 -31.83 28.23 21.23
CA MET A 10 -32.06 27.28 20.15
C MET A 10 -33.27 27.66 19.31
N GLU A 11 -33.39 28.94 18.91
CA GLU A 11 -34.42 29.35 17.95
C GLU A 11 -34.12 30.69 17.25
N THR A 12 -32.89 30.92 16.78
CA THR A 12 -32.59 32.00 15.83
C THR A 12 -31.43 31.64 14.91
N THR A 13 -31.62 30.66 14.04
CA THR A 13 -30.77 30.45 12.84
C THR A 13 -31.61 29.81 11.74
N LEU A 14 -32.48 30.61 11.12
CA LEU A 14 -33.09 30.28 9.84
C LEU A 14 -33.55 31.59 9.21
N GLU A 15 -32.60 32.31 8.60
CA GLU A 15 -32.84 33.19 7.45
C GLU A 15 -31.52 33.81 6.95
N THR A 16 -31.39 33.90 5.62
CA THR A 16 -30.28 34.45 4.80
C THR A 16 -29.08 33.51 4.55
N HIS A 17 -28.54 33.32 3.33
CA HIS A 17 -28.86 33.81 1.99
C HIS A 17 -28.34 32.76 0.98
N TRP A 18 -29.23 32.08 0.25
CA TRP A 18 -28.87 31.26 -0.91
C TRP A 18 -28.65 32.17 -2.12
N SER A 19 -27.41 32.57 -2.37
CA SER A 19 -27.02 33.20 -3.63
C SER A 19 -25.51 33.11 -3.82
N CYS A 20 -25.02 32.04 -4.45
CA CYS A 20 -23.92 32.08 -5.43
C CYS A 20 -23.60 30.70 -6.04
N TRP A 21 -24.60 29.85 -6.32
CA TRP A 21 -24.39 28.62 -7.09
C TRP A 21 -25.61 28.42 -8.00
N CYS A 22 -25.62 29.10 -9.14
CA CYS A 22 -26.40 28.77 -10.33
C CYS A 22 -25.79 29.51 -11.55
N ASP A 23 -25.82 28.82 -12.69
CA ASP A 23 -25.39 29.19 -14.05
C ASP A 23 -23.88 29.00 -14.34
N SER A 24 -23.48 27.93 -15.03
CA SER A 24 -23.76 27.78 -16.46
C SER A 24 -23.96 26.31 -16.86
N LEU A 25 -25.22 25.91 -17.06
CA LEU A 25 -25.60 24.65 -17.70
C LEU A 25 -26.81 24.90 -18.60
N GLU A 26 -26.66 25.80 -19.58
CA GLU A 26 -27.56 25.92 -20.73
C GLU A 26 -26.75 26.40 -21.93
N LEU A 27 -26.58 25.52 -22.93
CA LEU A 27 -26.63 25.81 -24.37
C LEU A 27 -26.23 24.56 -25.16
N LEU A 28 -27.21 23.67 -25.36
CA LEU A 28 -27.23 22.74 -26.46
C LEU A 28 -28.61 22.84 -27.13
N VAL A 29 -28.58 23.00 -28.46
CA VAL A 29 -29.69 22.95 -29.44
C VAL A 29 -30.38 24.29 -29.81
N ARG A 30 -29.92 24.91 -30.92
CA ARG A 30 -30.74 25.12 -32.16
C ARG A 30 -29.90 25.66 -33.36
N PRO A 31 -30.35 25.47 -34.62
CA PRO A 31 -29.52 25.58 -35.83
C PRO A 31 -29.73 26.87 -36.66
N LEU A 32 -28.88 27.03 -37.69
CA LEU A 32 -28.93 27.90 -38.90
C LEU A 32 -28.04 29.16 -38.91
N GLY A 33 -27.23 29.31 -39.97
CA GLY A 33 -26.74 30.61 -40.46
C GLY A 33 -25.36 30.62 -41.13
N CYS A 34 -25.34 30.81 -42.45
CA CYS A 34 -24.19 30.87 -43.37
C CYS A 34 -23.10 31.94 -43.06
N THR A 35 -21.82 31.55 -43.25
CA THR A 35 -20.61 32.21 -43.86
C THR A 35 -20.45 33.76 -43.86
N PRO A 36 -19.21 34.34 -43.79
CA PRO A 36 -18.11 33.98 -44.70
C PRO A 36 -16.64 34.00 -44.20
N SER A 37 -15.89 33.06 -44.77
CA SER A 37 -14.51 33.13 -45.30
C SER A 37 -13.46 33.96 -44.55
N VAL A 38 -12.64 33.28 -43.74
CA VAL A 38 -11.28 33.74 -43.42
C VAL A 38 -10.29 32.69 -43.95
N ARG A 39 -9.49 33.13 -44.92
CA ARG A 39 -8.51 32.38 -45.71
C ARG A 39 -7.31 32.02 -44.82
N LEU A 40 -7.30 30.81 -44.25
CA LEU A 40 -6.08 30.24 -43.67
C LEU A 40 -5.21 29.67 -44.79
N LYS A 41 -3.99 30.20 -44.92
CA LYS A 41 -2.95 29.70 -45.82
C LYS A 41 -2.72 28.21 -45.54
N ILE A 42 -3.03 27.40 -46.54
CA ILE A 42 -2.70 25.97 -46.59
C ILE A 42 -1.17 25.87 -46.55
N CYS A 43 -0.63 25.42 -45.42
CA CYS A 43 0.72 24.92 -45.33
C CYS A 43 0.67 23.45 -45.75
N ASN A 44 1.55 23.07 -46.68
CA ASN A 44 1.57 21.75 -47.33
C ASN A 44 1.48 20.59 -46.32
N LYS A 45 0.34 19.91 -46.28
CA LYS A 45 0.23 18.57 -45.71
C LYS A 45 1.00 17.63 -46.63
N THR A 46 2.20 17.23 -46.23
CA THR A 46 2.79 15.98 -46.73
C THR A 46 1.81 14.88 -46.35
N THR A 47 1.08 14.35 -47.33
CA THR A 47 0.25 13.16 -47.16
C THR A 47 1.16 11.98 -46.86
N MET A 48 1.44 11.76 -45.57
CA MET A 48 1.97 10.50 -45.07
C MET A 48 0.96 9.41 -45.46
N SER A 49 1.40 8.48 -46.31
CA SER A 49 0.65 7.27 -46.67
C SER A 49 0.17 6.56 -45.41
N THR A 50 -1.14 6.36 -45.27
CA THR A 50 -1.72 5.54 -44.20
C THR A 50 -1.48 4.06 -44.51
N MET A 51 -0.31 3.56 -44.13
CA MET A 51 -0.05 2.12 -44.13
C MET A 51 -0.90 1.49 -43.00
N ARG A 52 -1.68 0.45 -43.32
CA ARG A 52 -2.35 -0.41 -42.33
C ARG A 52 -1.67 -1.77 -42.32
N LEU A 53 -1.16 -2.16 -41.17
CA LEU A 53 -0.61 -3.48 -40.91
C LEU A 53 -1.78 -4.44 -40.63
N LYS A 54 -2.03 -5.37 -41.55
CA LYS A 54 -3.20 -6.26 -41.52
C LYS A 54 -3.27 -7.20 -40.31
N HIS A 55 -2.15 -7.44 -39.65
CA HIS A 55 -2.05 -8.31 -38.48
C HIS A 55 -2.30 -7.57 -37.15
N LEU A 56 -2.24 -6.23 -37.17
CA LEU A 56 -2.51 -5.40 -35.99
C LEU A 56 -3.99 -5.08 -35.87
N SER A 57 -4.44 -4.88 -34.63
CA SER A 57 -5.77 -4.35 -34.32
C SER A 57 -5.97 -2.95 -34.91
N PHE A 58 -7.22 -2.51 -35.03
CA PHE A 58 -7.53 -1.14 -35.47
C PHE A 58 -6.90 -0.11 -34.52
N ILE A 59 -6.99 -0.34 -33.21
CA ILE A 59 -6.44 0.55 -32.18
C ILE A 59 -4.91 0.56 -32.24
N ALA A 60 -4.26 -0.60 -32.39
CA ALA A 60 -2.80 -0.66 -32.51
C ALA A 60 -2.29 0.04 -33.77
N ASN A 61 -2.96 -0.11 -34.91
CA ASN A 61 -2.64 0.64 -36.13
C ASN A 61 -2.76 2.16 -35.93
N ASP A 62 -3.84 2.61 -35.28
CA ASP A 62 -4.06 4.03 -34.98
C ASP A 62 -2.98 4.58 -34.03
N VAL A 63 -2.62 3.84 -32.99
CA VAL A 63 -1.52 4.20 -32.07
C VAL A 63 -0.19 4.28 -32.80
N VAL A 64 0.17 3.29 -33.62
CA VAL A 64 1.42 3.31 -34.42
C VAL A 64 1.44 4.51 -35.36
N GLN A 65 0.33 4.83 -36.03
CA GLN A 65 0.24 6.01 -36.87
C GLN A 65 0.36 7.32 -36.08
N LYS A 66 -0.30 7.44 -34.93
CA LYS A 66 -0.18 8.61 -34.04
C LYS A 66 1.26 8.77 -33.52
N CYS A 67 1.92 7.67 -33.16
CA CYS A 67 3.34 7.65 -32.76
C CYS A 67 4.24 8.10 -33.91
N ALA A 68 4.06 7.55 -35.12
CA ALA A 68 4.81 7.92 -36.32
C ALA A 68 4.63 9.40 -36.68
N LEU A 69 3.39 9.90 -36.64
CA LEU A 69 3.09 11.33 -36.83
C LEU A 69 3.78 12.21 -35.79
N LYS A 70 3.86 11.75 -34.53
CA LYS A 70 4.52 12.49 -33.46
C LYS A 70 6.04 12.50 -33.58
N LEU A 71 6.60 11.42 -34.10
CA LEU A 71 8.02 11.22 -34.39
C LEU A 71 8.49 11.86 -35.71
N GLU A 72 7.57 12.46 -36.47
CA GLU A 72 7.82 12.95 -37.84
C GLU A 72 8.48 11.90 -38.75
N THR A 73 8.20 10.62 -38.49
CA THR A 73 8.82 9.47 -39.17
C THR A 73 7.73 8.67 -39.87
N PRO A 74 7.92 8.21 -41.12
CA PRO A 74 6.92 7.37 -41.78
C PRO A 74 6.81 6.01 -41.07
N VAL A 75 5.60 5.43 -41.06
CA VAL A 75 5.32 4.14 -40.38
C VAL A 75 6.26 3.04 -40.85
N ASP A 76 6.51 2.95 -42.17
CA ASP A 76 7.39 1.92 -42.76
C ASP A 76 8.80 1.93 -42.15
N LYS A 77 9.36 3.13 -41.99
CA LYS A 77 10.71 3.31 -41.43
C LYS A 77 10.74 2.97 -39.94
N LEU A 78 9.67 3.28 -39.21
CA LEU A 78 9.54 2.95 -37.79
C LEU A 78 9.43 1.44 -37.56
N VAL A 79 8.70 0.74 -38.43
CA VAL A 79 8.59 -0.72 -38.41
C VAL A 79 9.91 -1.37 -38.83
N GLU A 80 10.57 -0.87 -39.87
CA GLU A 80 11.88 -1.36 -40.31
C GLU A 80 12.92 -1.24 -39.18
N GLU A 81 12.95 -0.10 -38.49
CA GLU A 81 13.84 0.11 -37.34
C GLU A 81 13.57 -0.88 -36.21
N TYR A 82 12.29 -1.10 -35.87
CA TYR A 82 11.91 -2.14 -34.91
C TYR A 82 12.38 -3.52 -35.36
N GLU A 83 12.14 -3.90 -36.61
CA GLU A 83 12.51 -5.22 -37.14
C GLU A 83 14.02 -5.44 -37.18
N THR A 84 14.83 -4.39 -37.38
CA THR A 84 16.29 -4.49 -37.28
C THR A 84 16.74 -4.78 -35.84
N THR A 85 16.08 -4.17 -34.86
CA THR A 85 16.38 -4.40 -33.43
C THR A 85 15.90 -5.80 -33.03
N TRP A 86 14.71 -6.20 -33.49
CA TRP A 86 14.09 -7.50 -33.24
C TRP A 86 14.96 -8.68 -33.71
N LYS A 87 15.48 -8.60 -34.95
CA LYS A 87 16.32 -9.66 -35.54
C LYS A 87 17.67 -9.85 -34.84
N THR A 88 18.11 -8.87 -34.05
CA THR A 88 19.38 -8.93 -33.31
C THR A 88 19.23 -9.71 -32.00
N ASP A 89 18.06 -9.62 -31.36
CA ASP A 89 17.71 -10.33 -30.11
C ASP A 89 17.48 -11.85 -30.31
N GLU A 90 17.08 -12.29 -31.50
CA GLU A 90 16.82 -13.71 -31.81
C GLU A 90 18.09 -14.59 -31.92
N THR A 91 19.30 -14.03 -31.75
CA THR A 91 20.56 -14.79 -31.78
C THR A 91 20.92 -15.51 -30.45
N VAL A 92 20.08 -15.38 -29.42
CA VAL A 92 20.21 -16.12 -28.15
C VAL A 92 19.48 -17.48 -28.25
N PRO A 93 20.04 -18.61 -27.74
CA PRO A 93 19.52 -19.94 -28.06
C PRO A 93 18.14 -20.21 -27.44
N VAL A 94 17.30 -20.78 -28.29
CA VAL A 94 15.89 -21.10 -28.14
C VAL A 94 15.55 -21.96 -26.91
N GLY A 95 14.57 -21.46 -26.15
CA GLY A 95 13.76 -22.23 -25.22
C GLY A 95 12.50 -21.44 -24.81
N ALA A 96 11.44 -21.55 -25.63
CA ALA A 96 10.05 -21.09 -25.42
C ALA A 96 9.61 -19.74 -26.04
N ASN A 97 8.43 -19.79 -26.69
CA ASN A 97 7.54 -18.71 -27.15
C ASN A 97 7.78 -18.03 -28.52
N ASN A 98 7.59 -18.80 -29.59
CA ASN A 98 6.97 -18.27 -30.82
C ASN A 98 5.48 -18.03 -30.56
N ASN A 99 5.12 -16.82 -30.15
CA ASN A 99 3.72 -16.39 -30.04
C ASN A 99 3.50 -15.16 -30.91
N CYS A 100 2.62 -15.22 -31.91
CA CYS A 100 2.30 -14.08 -32.79
C CYS A 100 1.74 -12.87 -31.99
N ASN A 101 1.17 -13.12 -30.80
CA ASN A 101 0.79 -12.10 -29.81
C ASN A 101 1.97 -11.28 -29.28
N SER A 102 3.22 -11.77 -29.36
CA SER A 102 4.38 -11.03 -28.88
C SER A 102 4.83 -9.95 -29.84
N TYR A 103 4.72 -10.17 -31.17
CA TYR A 103 5.20 -9.19 -32.16
C TYR A 103 4.39 -7.90 -32.11
N GLY A 104 3.05 -8.00 -32.21
CA GLY A 104 2.19 -6.82 -32.22
C GLY A 104 2.30 -6.01 -30.93
N ARG A 105 2.34 -6.70 -29.78
CA ARG A 105 2.53 -6.07 -28.47
C ARG A 105 3.87 -5.35 -28.39
N LYS A 106 4.97 -6.04 -28.72
CA LYS A 106 6.31 -5.46 -28.64
C LYS A 106 6.57 -4.33 -29.65
N LEU A 107 5.91 -4.38 -30.82
CA LEU A 107 5.91 -3.25 -31.76
C LEU A 107 5.20 -2.04 -31.14
N VAL A 108 4.03 -2.23 -30.51
CA VAL A 108 3.32 -1.16 -29.78
C VAL A 108 4.18 -0.63 -28.64
N GLU A 109 4.86 -1.49 -27.89
CA GLU A 109 5.81 -1.10 -26.83
C GLU A 109 6.93 -0.22 -27.39
N PHE A 110 7.59 -0.67 -28.45
CA PHE A 110 8.68 0.06 -29.09
C PHE A 110 8.23 1.43 -29.62
N CYS A 111 7.13 1.46 -30.38
CA CYS A 111 6.61 2.70 -30.94
C CYS A 111 6.14 3.67 -29.83
N SER A 112 5.46 3.16 -28.81
CA SER A 112 4.95 3.98 -27.70
C SER A 112 6.07 4.52 -26.85
N ALA A 113 7.04 3.69 -26.47
CA ALA A 113 8.24 4.13 -25.76
C ALA A 113 8.91 5.25 -26.58
N LYS A 114 9.33 4.96 -27.81
CA LYS A 114 10.03 5.93 -28.66
C LYS A 114 9.27 7.25 -28.82
N ALA A 115 7.96 7.20 -29.04
CA ALA A 115 7.11 8.38 -29.16
C ALA A 115 6.99 9.17 -27.85
N LEU A 116 7.06 8.53 -26.68
CA LEU A 116 7.06 9.21 -25.39
C LEU A 116 8.43 9.81 -25.06
N GLN A 117 9.52 9.08 -25.34
CA GLN A 117 10.90 9.50 -25.06
C GLN A 117 11.36 10.71 -25.88
N SER A 118 11.01 10.73 -27.17
CA SER A 118 11.47 11.75 -28.14
C SER A 118 10.60 13.02 -28.19
N SER A 119 9.40 12.96 -27.61
CA SER A 119 8.37 13.98 -27.78
C SER A 119 8.40 15.00 -26.66
N ASP A 120 8.11 16.27 -26.98
CA ASP A 120 7.76 17.31 -26.00
C ASP A 120 6.49 16.97 -25.17
N LEU A 121 5.93 15.77 -25.27
CA LEU A 121 4.80 15.29 -24.46
C LEU A 121 5.08 15.39 -22.97
N CYS A 122 6.24 14.88 -22.52
CA CYS A 122 6.64 14.93 -21.12
C CYS A 122 7.05 16.36 -20.69
N LYS A 123 7.44 17.24 -21.62
CA LYS A 123 7.81 18.65 -21.33
C LYS A 123 6.62 19.60 -21.22
N THR A 124 5.54 19.39 -21.97
CA THR A 124 4.32 20.21 -21.93
C THR A 124 3.13 19.39 -21.43
N ILE A 125 3.38 18.54 -20.43
CA ILE A 125 2.41 17.54 -19.98
C ILE A 125 1.16 18.21 -19.38
N GLU A 126 1.34 19.32 -18.67
CA GLU A 126 0.28 20.13 -18.07
C GLU A 126 -0.78 20.57 -19.11
N GLU A 127 -0.34 21.24 -20.18
CA GLU A 127 -1.23 21.72 -21.24
C GLU A 127 -1.95 20.57 -21.94
N LYS A 128 -1.27 19.42 -22.07
CA LYS A 128 -1.79 18.23 -22.75
C LYS A 128 -2.74 17.40 -21.88
N ILE A 129 -2.66 17.53 -20.55
CA ILE A 129 -3.67 16.99 -19.64
C ILE A 129 -4.91 17.87 -19.68
N ALA A 130 -4.73 19.21 -19.69
CA ALA A 130 -5.83 20.16 -19.75
C ALA A 130 -6.67 19.98 -21.04
N ASN A 131 -6.02 19.79 -22.19
CA ASN A 131 -6.71 19.56 -23.47
C ASN A 131 -7.18 18.11 -23.69
N GLY A 132 -6.90 17.19 -22.76
CA GLY A 132 -7.28 15.77 -22.82
C GLY A 132 -6.53 14.93 -23.86
N PHE A 133 -5.60 15.51 -24.61
CA PHE A 133 -4.80 14.79 -25.61
C PHE A 133 -3.92 13.73 -24.94
N PHE A 134 -3.24 14.10 -23.85
CA PHE A 134 -2.38 13.17 -23.11
C PHE A 134 -3.19 11.97 -22.61
N SER A 135 -4.31 12.22 -21.91
CA SER A 135 -5.17 11.16 -21.39
C SER A 135 -5.72 10.23 -22.48
N ARG A 136 -6.12 10.76 -23.65
CA ARG A 136 -6.64 9.90 -24.71
C ARG A 136 -5.53 9.10 -25.37
N PHE A 137 -4.38 9.73 -25.62
CA PHE A 137 -3.26 9.07 -26.28
C PHE A 137 -2.68 7.94 -25.44
N THR A 138 -2.47 8.15 -24.13
CA THR A 138 -1.98 7.09 -23.24
C THR A 138 -3.03 6.02 -22.98
N PHE A 139 -4.32 6.35 -22.97
CA PHE A 139 -5.39 5.35 -22.89
C PHE A 139 -5.47 4.46 -24.14
N ASP A 140 -5.39 5.07 -25.34
CA ASP A 140 -5.35 4.33 -26.60
C ASP A 140 -4.11 3.41 -26.67
N MET A 141 -2.95 3.85 -26.15
CA MET A 141 -1.74 3.02 -26.02
C MET A 141 -1.98 1.78 -25.13
N MET A 142 -2.62 1.96 -23.97
CA MET A 142 -2.95 0.84 -23.07
C MET A 142 -3.91 -0.16 -23.75
N LEU A 143 -4.93 0.33 -24.44
CA LEU A 143 -5.85 -0.52 -25.22
C LEU A 143 -5.14 -1.28 -26.35
N ALA A 144 -4.25 -0.61 -27.08
CA ALA A 144 -3.44 -1.23 -28.13
C ALA A 144 -2.49 -2.30 -27.58
N TRP A 145 -1.98 -2.11 -26.36
CA TRP A 145 -1.10 -3.07 -25.70
C TRP A 145 -1.85 -4.33 -25.22
N GLU A 146 -3.07 -4.16 -24.70
CA GLU A 146 -3.94 -5.25 -24.24
C GLU A 146 -4.49 -6.06 -25.44
N MET A 147 -4.88 -5.38 -26.53
CA MET A 147 -5.40 -5.97 -27.76
C MET A 147 -4.56 -5.57 -28.99
N PRO A 148 -3.35 -6.14 -29.16
CA PRO A 148 -2.44 -5.75 -30.23
C PRO A 148 -2.81 -6.33 -31.61
N THR A 149 -3.49 -7.48 -31.67
CA THR A 149 -3.79 -8.15 -32.94
C THR A 149 -5.26 -8.06 -33.34
N SER A 150 -5.54 -8.20 -34.63
CA SER A 150 -6.93 -8.23 -35.14
C SER A 150 -7.73 -9.43 -34.61
N ALA A 151 -7.09 -10.54 -34.32
CA ALA A 151 -7.73 -11.71 -33.71
C ALA A 151 -8.22 -11.42 -32.27
N ASP A 152 -7.48 -10.62 -31.51
CA ASP A 152 -7.90 -10.21 -30.16
C ASP A 152 -9.17 -9.34 -30.24
N GLU A 153 -9.25 -8.41 -31.21
CA GLU A 153 -10.44 -7.60 -31.45
C GLU A 153 -11.66 -8.43 -31.86
N GLU A 154 -11.50 -9.37 -32.79
CA GLU A 154 -12.58 -10.27 -33.23
C GLU A 154 -13.13 -11.10 -32.05
N SER A 155 -12.25 -11.62 -31.19
CA SER A 155 -12.64 -12.38 -30.00
C SER A 155 -13.40 -11.52 -28.98
N PHE A 156 -12.99 -10.26 -28.80
CA PHE A 156 -13.67 -9.32 -27.91
C PHE A 156 -15.07 -8.97 -28.44
N GLU A 157 -15.19 -8.69 -29.73
CA GLU A 157 -16.48 -8.40 -30.36
C GLU A 157 -17.44 -9.60 -30.27
N GLU A 158 -16.94 -10.83 -30.41
CA GLU A 158 -17.72 -12.05 -30.20
C GLU A 158 -18.21 -12.18 -28.75
N CYS A 159 -17.35 -11.92 -27.76
CA CYS A 159 -17.73 -11.93 -26.34
C CYS A 159 -18.78 -10.88 -26.00
N VAL A 160 -18.62 -9.65 -26.49
CA VAL A 160 -19.59 -8.56 -26.28
C VAL A 160 -20.91 -8.87 -26.97
N ALA A 161 -20.89 -9.49 -28.15
CA ALA A 161 -22.08 -9.95 -28.84
C ALA A 161 -22.82 -11.03 -28.04
N LYS A 162 -22.10 -12.03 -27.50
CA LYS A 162 -22.66 -13.06 -26.63
C LYS A 162 -23.28 -12.48 -25.36
N GLU A 163 -22.60 -11.56 -24.69
CA GLU A 163 -23.14 -10.92 -23.47
C GLU A 163 -24.42 -10.12 -23.77
N LYS A 164 -24.47 -9.43 -24.92
CA LYS A 164 -25.67 -8.73 -25.39
C LYS A 164 -26.81 -9.67 -25.80
N GLU A 165 -26.50 -10.89 -26.26
CA GLU A 165 -27.51 -11.92 -26.54
C GLU A 165 -28.02 -12.60 -25.26
N GLU A 166 -27.14 -12.88 -24.29
CA GLU A 166 -27.51 -13.44 -22.99
C GLU A 166 -28.37 -12.47 -22.16
N LYS A 167 -28.08 -11.17 -22.22
CA LYS A 167 -28.92 -10.12 -21.60
C LYS A 167 -30.30 -9.96 -22.26
N LYS A 168 -30.56 -10.56 -23.43
CA LYS A 168 -31.87 -10.51 -24.13
C LYS A 168 -32.83 -11.64 -23.73
N LEU A 169 -32.40 -12.62 -22.92
CA LEU A 169 -33.32 -13.57 -22.28
C LEU A 169 -33.97 -12.91 -21.05
N PRO A 170 -35.30 -12.95 -20.87
CA PRO A 170 -35.95 -12.32 -19.73
C PRO A 170 -35.77 -13.19 -18.48
N GLY A 171 -34.55 -13.27 -17.98
CA GLY A 171 -34.23 -13.72 -16.64
C GLY A 171 -34.31 -12.51 -15.72
N LYS A 172 -35.29 -12.52 -14.81
CA LYS A 172 -35.55 -11.47 -13.82
C LYS A 172 -34.36 -11.39 -12.83
N PHE A 173 -33.24 -10.80 -13.24
CA PHE A 173 -32.27 -10.28 -12.29
C PHE A 173 -32.91 -9.05 -11.64
N ARG A 174 -33.23 -9.18 -10.35
CA ARG A 174 -33.48 -8.03 -9.50
C ARG A 174 -32.20 -7.21 -9.49
N SER A 175 -32.19 -6.08 -10.21
CA SER A 175 -31.30 -4.96 -9.91
C SER A 175 -31.79 -4.30 -8.61
N GLU A 176 -31.65 -4.99 -7.48
CA GLU A 176 -31.72 -4.35 -6.16
C GLU A 176 -30.39 -3.60 -5.94
N GLN A 177 -30.13 -2.59 -6.76
CA GLN A 177 -29.03 -1.62 -6.57
C GLN A 177 -29.27 -0.27 -7.29
N ASP A 178 -30.47 -0.02 -7.83
CA ASP A 178 -30.81 1.26 -8.47
C ASP A 178 -31.31 2.35 -7.51
N ASP A 179 -31.29 2.10 -6.19
CA ASP A 179 -31.71 3.07 -5.18
C ASP A 179 -30.53 3.58 -4.32
N VAL A 180 -29.31 3.68 -4.88
CA VAL A 180 -28.25 4.48 -4.25
C VAL A 180 -28.38 5.91 -4.75
N PRO A 181 -28.74 6.90 -3.90
CA PRO A 181 -28.89 8.27 -4.36
C PRO A 181 -27.55 8.78 -4.90
N LEU A 182 -27.54 9.30 -6.13
CA LEU A 182 -26.38 9.86 -6.85
C LEU A 182 -25.57 10.90 -6.04
N PHE A 183 -26.17 11.48 -5.01
CA PHE A 183 -25.57 12.46 -4.12
C PHE A 183 -24.66 11.85 -3.03
N TYR A 184 -24.66 10.52 -2.90
CA TYR A 184 -23.86 9.76 -1.92
C TYR A 184 -22.97 8.69 -2.55
N SER A 185 -22.63 8.82 -3.84
CA SER A 185 -21.73 7.89 -4.53
C SER A 185 -20.40 8.54 -4.90
N ASP A 186 -19.31 7.77 -4.76
CA ASP A 186 -18.00 8.17 -5.27
C ASP A 186 -18.06 8.41 -6.79
N LEU A 187 -17.13 9.22 -7.33
CA LEU A 187 -17.17 9.54 -8.75
C LEU A 187 -16.86 8.32 -9.63
N MET A 188 -16.12 7.35 -9.11
CA MET A 188 -15.59 6.25 -9.92
C MET A 188 -16.68 5.36 -10.55
N PRO A 189 -17.70 4.87 -9.81
CA PRO A 189 -18.85 4.16 -10.40
C PRO A 189 -19.64 4.97 -11.43
N LEU A 190 -19.64 6.31 -11.32
CA LEU A 190 -20.38 7.20 -12.22
C LEU A 190 -19.64 7.48 -13.53
N LEU A 191 -18.37 7.11 -13.60
CA LEU A 191 -17.47 7.36 -14.74
C LEU A 191 -17.24 6.10 -15.59
N VAL A 192 -18.16 5.14 -15.51
CA VAL A 192 -18.20 3.94 -16.35
C VAL A 192 -18.87 4.27 -17.68
N ASP A 193 -18.18 4.00 -18.78
CA ASP A 193 -18.69 4.11 -20.14
C ASP A 193 -18.87 2.73 -20.80
N ASN A 194 -19.62 2.71 -21.91
CA ASN A 194 -19.80 1.50 -22.72
C ASN A 194 -18.64 1.28 -23.72
N GLU A 195 -17.55 2.07 -23.60
CA GLU A 195 -16.36 1.91 -24.44
C GLU A 195 -15.47 0.75 -23.94
N LYS A 196 -14.39 0.47 -24.66
CA LYS A 196 -13.40 -0.53 -24.25
C LYS A 196 -12.71 -0.07 -22.97
N ASP A 197 -12.59 -0.97 -22.00
CA ASP A 197 -11.88 -0.76 -20.74
C ASP A 197 -10.44 -1.29 -20.80
N VAL A 198 -9.64 -0.89 -19.80
CA VAL A 198 -8.23 -1.25 -19.66
C VAL A 198 -8.03 -2.12 -18.41
N GLY A 199 -7.25 -3.18 -18.54
CA GLY A 199 -6.86 -4.09 -17.46
C GLY A 199 -5.61 -3.66 -16.67
N GLU A 200 -5.33 -4.40 -15.60
CA GLU A 200 -4.23 -4.13 -14.65
C GLU A 200 -2.85 -4.08 -15.32
N ASP A 201 -2.53 -5.07 -16.16
CA ASP A 201 -1.18 -5.19 -16.76
C ASP A 201 -0.85 -4.04 -17.72
N ALA A 202 -1.82 -3.60 -18.52
CA ALA A 202 -1.66 -2.47 -19.43
C ALA A 202 -1.46 -1.15 -18.66
N PHE A 203 -2.15 -0.98 -17.53
CA PHE A 203 -1.99 0.18 -16.66
C PHE A 203 -0.58 0.24 -16.02
N VAL A 204 -0.08 -0.89 -15.53
CA VAL A 204 1.27 -0.99 -14.93
C VAL A 204 2.35 -0.80 -16.00
N TRP A 205 2.17 -1.41 -17.18
CA TRP A 205 3.04 -1.18 -18.33
C TRP A 205 3.11 0.32 -18.67
N MET A 206 1.97 1.02 -18.68
CA MET A 206 1.99 2.46 -18.93
C MET A 206 2.75 3.24 -17.86
N GLY A 207 2.64 2.84 -16.59
CA GLY A 207 3.43 3.41 -15.49
C GLY A 207 4.94 3.23 -15.63
N SER A 208 5.40 2.17 -16.29
CA SER A 208 6.84 1.95 -16.54
C SER A 208 7.43 2.93 -17.57
N LEU A 209 6.60 3.40 -18.51
CA LEU A 209 6.99 4.40 -19.50
C LEU A 209 6.78 5.82 -18.99
N VAL A 210 5.69 6.06 -18.26
CA VAL A 210 5.33 7.39 -17.74
C VAL A 210 4.93 7.28 -16.26
N PRO A 211 5.87 7.50 -15.34
CA PRO A 211 5.63 7.54 -13.89
C PRO A 211 4.70 8.67 -13.44
N LEU A 212 3.94 9.33 -14.31
CA LEU A 212 2.83 10.19 -13.86
C LEU A 212 1.62 9.31 -13.49
N VAL A 213 1.31 8.32 -14.34
CA VAL A 213 0.09 7.49 -14.26
C VAL A 213 0.11 6.65 -13.00
N THR A 214 1.19 5.90 -12.82
CA THR A 214 1.44 5.07 -11.66
C THR A 214 2.94 4.78 -11.55
N ASP A 215 3.39 4.39 -10.37
CA ASP A 215 4.72 3.83 -10.20
C ASP A 215 4.70 2.33 -10.54
N VAL A 216 5.80 1.80 -11.08
CA VAL A 216 5.92 0.37 -11.42
C VAL A 216 5.79 -0.51 -10.17
N VAL A 217 6.31 -0.04 -9.03
CA VAL A 217 6.44 -0.86 -7.82
C VAL A 217 5.09 -1.03 -7.13
N ASN A 218 4.30 0.03 -7.02
CA ASN A 218 2.98 -0.01 -6.37
C ASN A 218 1.79 0.02 -7.35
N GLY A 219 2.03 -0.05 -8.66
CA GLY A 219 0.99 0.20 -9.65
C GLY A 219 -0.13 -0.83 -9.66
N ARG A 220 0.18 -2.09 -9.39
CA ARG A 220 -0.83 -3.16 -9.24
C ARG A 220 -1.77 -2.87 -8.06
N PHE A 221 -1.21 -2.47 -6.91
CA PHE A 221 -1.97 -2.11 -5.71
C PHE A 221 -2.80 -0.84 -5.89
N THR A 222 -2.22 0.15 -6.56
CA THR A 222 -2.88 1.41 -6.92
C THR A 222 -4.08 1.13 -7.83
N PHE A 223 -3.89 0.31 -8.86
CA PHE A 223 -4.95 -0.05 -9.81
C PHE A 223 -6.12 -0.76 -9.11
N GLU A 224 -5.83 -1.81 -8.33
CA GLU A 224 -6.83 -2.57 -7.57
C GLU A 224 -7.63 -1.64 -6.65
N THR A 225 -6.95 -0.72 -5.94
CA THR A 225 -7.61 0.21 -5.03
C THR A 225 -8.46 1.25 -5.76
N LEU A 226 -7.98 1.77 -6.89
CA LEU A 226 -8.67 2.79 -7.69
C LEU A 226 -9.91 2.22 -8.40
N THR A 227 -9.82 0.98 -8.89
CA THR A 227 -10.83 0.32 -9.74
C THR A 227 -11.69 -0.71 -8.99
N ALA A 228 -11.54 -0.82 -7.67
CA ALA A 228 -12.33 -1.73 -6.82
C ALA A 228 -13.84 -1.57 -7.03
N SER A 229 -14.30 -0.33 -7.23
CA SER A 229 -15.72 0.00 -7.44
C SER A 229 -16.22 -0.26 -8.87
N THR A 230 -15.31 -0.45 -9.84
CA THR A 230 -15.60 -0.70 -11.26
C THR A 230 -15.20 -2.11 -11.69
N GLY A 231 -15.12 -3.05 -10.73
CA GLY A 231 -14.83 -4.46 -11.02
C GLY A 231 -13.41 -4.71 -11.54
N ASN A 232 -12.43 -3.93 -11.09
CA ASN A 232 -11.03 -4.02 -11.52
C ASN A 232 -10.81 -3.75 -13.02
N ARG A 233 -11.66 -2.89 -13.60
CA ARG A 233 -11.52 -2.38 -14.97
C ARG A 233 -11.45 -0.86 -14.95
N LEU A 234 -10.57 -0.29 -15.78
CA LEU A 234 -10.37 1.15 -15.90
C LEU A 234 -11.03 1.70 -17.15
N HIS A 235 -11.97 2.61 -16.96
CA HIS A 235 -12.69 3.31 -18.03
C HIS A 235 -12.01 4.65 -18.39
N PHE A 236 -12.19 5.11 -19.63
CA PHE A 236 -11.57 6.34 -20.12
C PHE A 236 -11.98 7.60 -19.34
N PRO A 237 -13.27 7.84 -19.02
CA PRO A 237 -13.69 9.02 -18.26
C PRO A 237 -13.04 9.07 -16.88
N SER A 238 -12.96 7.92 -16.21
CA SER A 238 -12.24 7.74 -14.94
C SER A 238 -10.77 8.10 -15.06
N TYR A 239 -10.09 7.56 -16.07
CA TYR A 239 -8.67 7.81 -16.31
C TYR A 239 -8.36 9.29 -16.63
N ASN A 240 -9.17 9.91 -17.49
CA ASN A 240 -9.06 11.32 -17.83
C ASN A 240 -9.30 12.21 -16.61
N LYS A 241 -10.31 11.89 -15.79
CA LYS A 241 -10.61 12.60 -14.55
C LYS A 241 -9.46 12.47 -13.55
N TYR A 242 -8.92 11.27 -13.37
CA TYR A 242 -7.79 10.99 -12.49
C TYR A 242 -6.56 11.85 -12.82
N LEU A 243 -6.15 11.89 -14.09
CA LEU A 243 -5.01 12.71 -14.52
C LEU A 243 -5.27 14.22 -14.34
N LYS A 244 -6.50 14.67 -14.56
CA LYS A 244 -6.90 16.07 -14.31
C LYS A 244 -6.90 16.44 -12.83
N GLU A 245 -7.29 15.51 -11.96
CA GLU A 245 -7.20 15.73 -10.51
C GLU A 245 -5.75 15.76 -10.03
N ILE A 246 -4.85 14.96 -10.62
CA ILE A 246 -3.40 15.05 -10.36
C ILE A 246 -2.88 16.46 -10.69
N ASP A 247 -3.15 16.96 -11.89
CA ASP A 247 -2.76 18.32 -12.30
C ASP A 247 -3.33 19.40 -11.36
N ARG A 248 -4.60 19.26 -10.98
CA ARG A 248 -5.25 20.18 -10.03
C ARG A 248 -4.59 20.14 -8.65
N CYS A 249 -4.25 18.96 -8.14
CA CYS A 249 -3.60 18.80 -6.84
C CYS A 249 -2.22 19.48 -6.84
N ILE A 250 -1.40 19.27 -7.88
CA ILE A 250 -0.09 19.92 -8.02
C ILE A 250 -0.25 21.44 -8.03
N LYS A 251 -1.15 21.98 -8.86
CA LYS A 251 -1.43 23.43 -8.93
C LYS A 251 -1.91 23.99 -7.61
N HIS A 252 -2.69 23.22 -6.86
CA HIS A 252 -3.15 23.64 -5.54
C HIS A 252 -2.00 23.69 -4.54
N LEU A 253 -1.12 22.68 -4.51
CA LEU A 253 0.03 22.62 -3.63
C LEU A 253 1.05 23.73 -3.91
N VAL A 254 1.35 24.00 -5.18
CA VAL A 254 2.28 25.08 -5.59
C VAL A 254 1.78 26.48 -5.21
N LYS A 255 0.45 26.68 -5.14
CA LYS A 255 -0.14 27.98 -4.75
C LYS A 255 -0.05 28.29 -3.26
N HIS A 256 0.26 27.32 -2.40
CA HIS A 256 0.33 27.58 -0.96
C HIS A 256 1.54 28.46 -0.61
N ALA A 257 1.31 29.42 0.28
CA ALA A 257 2.38 30.24 0.81
C ALA A 257 3.33 29.39 1.67
N LYS A 258 4.63 29.71 1.59
CA LYS A 258 5.65 29.08 2.44
C LYS A 258 5.32 29.29 3.93
N PRO A 259 5.71 28.35 4.82
CA PRO A 259 5.54 28.52 6.26
C PRO A 259 6.21 29.80 6.76
N LYS A 260 5.58 30.49 7.71
CA LYS A 260 6.08 31.77 8.22
C LYS A 260 7.41 31.58 8.96
N GLY A 261 8.37 32.43 8.66
CA GLY A 261 9.70 32.41 9.30
C GLY A 261 10.63 31.31 8.81
N VAL A 262 10.27 30.60 7.73
CA VAL A 262 11.08 29.50 7.18
C VAL A 262 11.40 29.74 5.70
N GLU A 263 12.69 29.68 5.38
CA GLU A 263 13.17 29.57 4.01
C GLU A 263 13.27 28.08 3.64
N LEU A 264 12.38 27.62 2.77
CA LEU A 264 12.44 26.25 2.22
C LEU A 264 13.62 26.13 1.25
N ALA A 265 14.28 24.98 1.23
CA ALA A 265 15.33 24.67 0.26
C ALA A 265 14.78 24.64 -1.18
N ASP A 266 15.66 24.80 -2.17
CA ASP A 266 15.27 24.84 -3.61
C ASP A 266 14.61 23.53 -4.09
N ASP A 267 14.91 22.42 -3.41
CA ASP A 267 14.38 21.08 -3.65
C ASP A 267 13.34 20.65 -2.58
N GLU A 268 12.87 21.58 -1.74
CA GLU A 268 11.87 21.33 -0.71
C GLU A 268 10.47 21.76 -1.17
N PHE A 269 9.59 20.77 -1.33
CA PHE A 269 8.25 20.95 -1.88
C PHE A 269 7.17 20.67 -0.85
N ILE A 270 6.11 21.47 -0.90
CA ILE A 270 4.91 21.29 -0.07
C ILE A 270 4.08 20.14 -0.65
N LEU A 271 3.84 19.11 0.16
CA LEU A 271 3.16 17.87 -0.24
C LEU A 271 1.74 17.76 0.32
N HIS A 272 1.48 18.39 1.46
CA HIS A 272 0.15 18.42 2.07
C HIS A 272 0.03 19.60 3.05
N VAL A 273 -1.15 20.22 3.13
CA VAL A 273 -1.42 21.36 4.03
C VAL A 273 -2.82 21.24 4.61
N GLU A 274 -2.94 21.33 5.94
CA GLU A 274 -4.23 21.44 6.63
C GLU A 274 -4.20 22.52 7.72
N GLY A 275 -5.38 23.06 8.04
CA GLY A 275 -5.56 24.21 8.93
C GLY A 275 -5.54 25.55 8.21
N THR A 276 -5.88 25.55 6.91
CA THR A 276 -6.18 26.75 6.12
C THR A 276 -7.64 27.20 6.32
N ALA A 277 -8.06 28.30 5.69
CA ALA A 277 -9.45 28.75 5.77
C ALA A 277 -10.47 27.72 5.23
N SER A 278 -10.05 26.84 4.32
CA SER A 278 -10.88 25.80 3.70
C SER A 278 -10.78 24.43 4.37
N THR A 279 -9.89 24.25 5.36
CA THR A 279 -9.63 22.95 5.99
C THR A 279 -9.66 23.06 7.52
N GLN A 280 -9.97 21.96 8.20
CA GLN A 280 -10.02 21.95 9.67
C GLN A 280 -8.61 22.13 10.27
N ARG A 281 -8.51 22.89 11.36
CA ARG A 281 -7.24 23.14 12.06
C ARG A 281 -6.69 21.87 12.71
N VAL A 282 -5.36 21.81 12.81
CA VAL A 282 -4.62 20.78 13.57
C VAL A 282 -4.30 21.37 14.93
N VAL A 283 -4.44 20.59 16.01
CA VAL A 283 -4.22 21.07 17.38
C VAL A 283 -2.96 20.44 17.93
N ARG A 284 -2.00 21.25 18.35
CA ARG A 284 -0.81 20.79 19.06
C ARG A 284 -1.05 20.84 20.57
N HIS A 285 -0.75 19.76 21.27
CA HIS A 285 -0.81 19.72 22.73
C HIS A 285 0.58 19.86 23.35
N ILE A 286 0.69 20.72 24.36
CA ILE A 286 1.90 20.92 25.18
C ILE A 286 1.45 20.92 26.64
N GLY A 287 1.78 19.86 27.37
CA GLY A 287 1.25 19.64 28.72
C GLY A 287 -0.28 19.66 28.71
N GLY A 288 -0.89 20.54 29.53
CA GLY A 288 -2.33 20.75 29.58
C GLY A 288 -2.87 21.86 28.66
N THR A 289 -2.06 22.38 27.73
CA THR A 289 -2.44 23.47 26.82
C THR A 289 -2.56 22.99 25.37
N SER A 290 -3.53 23.54 24.64
CA SER A 290 -3.86 23.15 23.27
C SER A 290 -3.76 24.35 22.34
N TRP A 291 -2.99 24.22 21.27
CA TRP A 291 -2.67 25.27 20.32
C TRP A 291 -3.20 24.90 18.93
N PRO A 292 -4.30 25.51 18.46
CA PRO A 292 -4.79 25.27 17.11
C PRO A 292 -3.90 25.95 16.08
N GLY A 293 -3.63 25.29 14.95
CA GLY A 293 -2.67 25.75 13.97
C GLY A 293 -2.87 25.16 12.58
N ARG A 294 -1.94 25.54 11.71
CA ARG A 294 -1.75 24.98 10.37
C ARG A 294 -0.58 24.00 10.40
N LEU A 295 -0.75 22.86 9.74
CA LEU A 295 0.30 21.85 9.58
C LEU A 295 0.62 21.71 8.09
N THR A 296 1.90 21.79 7.76
CA THR A 296 2.42 21.68 6.40
C THR A 296 3.44 20.54 6.33
N LEU A 297 3.24 19.60 5.42
CA LEU A 297 4.19 18.51 5.13
C LEU A 297 5.02 18.87 3.91
N THR A 298 6.32 18.61 4.00
CA THR A 298 7.26 18.66 2.87
C THR A 298 7.96 17.33 2.67
N ASN A 299 8.78 17.21 1.63
CA ASN A 299 9.67 16.06 1.42
C ASN A 299 10.83 15.94 2.42
N TYR A 300 10.98 16.88 3.35
CA TYR A 300 12.03 16.87 4.38
C TYR A 300 11.52 16.99 5.81
N ALA A 301 10.45 17.74 6.05
CA ALA A 301 10.00 18.10 7.39
C ALA A 301 8.49 18.35 7.50
N LEU A 302 7.98 18.28 8.73
CA LEU A 302 6.69 18.85 9.10
C LEU A 302 6.88 20.26 9.68
N TYR A 303 6.01 21.18 9.31
CA TYR A 303 5.99 22.55 9.81
C TYR A 303 4.65 22.83 10.49
N PHE A 304 4.68 23.16 11.77
CA PHE A 304 3.49 23.53 12.53
C PHE A 304 3.48 25.03 12.86
N GLU A 305 2.43 25.72 12.44
CA GLU A 305 2.23 27.15 12.66
C GLU A 305 1.04 27.37 13.60
N ALA A 306 1.30 27.82 14.82
CA ALA A 306 0.23 28.12 15.78
C ALA A 306 -0.58 29.35 15.32
N SER A 307 -1.89 29.31 15.55
CA SER A 307 -2.79 30.41 15.20
C SER A 307 -2.67 31.51 16.24
N GLY A 308 -2.01 32.62 15.89
CA GLY A 308 -1.93 33.82 16.74
C GLY A 308 -3.16 34.73 16.61
N VAL A 309 -3.18 35.81 17.40
CA VAL A 309 -4.32 36.75 17.52
C VAL A 309 -4.64 37.49 16.20
N LEU A 310 -3.66 37.68 15.32
CA LEU A 310 -3.80 38.41 14.03
C LEU A 310 -3.10 37.72 12.84
N THR A 311 -2.02 36.98 13.09
CA THR A 311 -1.29 36.18 12.08
C THR A 311 -0.79 34.89 12.71
N TYR A 312 -0.44 33.90 11.90
CA TYR A 312 0.30 32.71 12.37
C TYR A 312 1.60 33.09 13.07
N GLU A 313 1.99 32.29 14.07
CA GLU A 313 3.32 32.34 14.67
C GLU A 313 4.38 31.73 13.74
N ASP A 314 5.65 31.87 14.09
CA ASP A 314 6.74 31.26 13.32
C ASP A 314 6.64 29.73 13.37
N ALA A 315 6.91 29.09 12.24
CA ALA A 315 6.68 27.66 12.10
C ALA A 315 7.68 26.82 12.91
N LEU A 316 7.17 25.88 13.70
CA LEU A 316 8.00 24.83 14.31
C LEU A 316 8.37 23.80 13.24
N LYS A 317 9.67 23.65 12.96
CA LYS A 317 10.21 22.61 12.09
C LYS A 317 10.42 21.30 12.86
N ILE A 318 9.83 20.23 12.35
CA ILE A 318 10.04 18.84 12.81
C ILE A 318 10.73 18.09 11.66
N ASP A 319 12.01 17.82 11.83
CA ASP A 319 12.87 17.22 10.81
C ASP A 319 12.63 15.71 10.67
N LEU A 320 12.21 15.25 9.48
CA LEU A 320 11.91 13.85 9.16
C LEU A 320 13.08 13.12 8.45
N THR A 321 14.20 13.81 8.22
CA THR A 321 15.31 13.29 7.41
C THR A 321 16.25 12.37 8.18
N ARG A 322 16.29 12.48 9.51
CA ARG A 322 17.36 11.87 10.31
C ARG A 322 17.09 10.38 10.53
N ASP A 323 18.10 9.55 10.27
CA ASP A 323 18.08 8.10 10.56
C ASP A 323 18.33 7.80 12.05
N VAL A 324 17.80 8.64 12.93
CA VAL A 324 17.74 8.39 14.37
C VAL A 324 16.46 7.59 14.64
N GLU A 325 16.30 6.97 15.81
CA GLU A 325 15.10 6.23 16.25
C GLU A 325 13.84 7.11 16.39
N GLN A 326 13.62 8.04 15.45
CA GLN A 326 12.42 8.82 15.30
C GLN A 326 11.26 7.88 14.99
N THR A 327 10.16 8.04 15.72
CA THR A 327 8.95 7.27 15.47
C THR A 327 7.74 8.18 15.43
N VAL A 328 6.86 7.92 14.46
CA VAL A 328 5.53 8.52 14.40
C VAL A 328 4.52 7.41 14.64
N LYS A 329 3.76 7.55 15.73
CA LYS A 329 2.78 6.56 16.18
C LYS A 329 1.42 7.20 16.36
N PRO A 330 0.33 6.43 16.21
CA PRO A 330 -0.97 6.89 16.65
C PRO A 330 -0.95 7.13 18.17
N ALA A 331 -1.60 8.19 18.61
CA ALA A 331 -1.78 8.52 20.00
C ALA A 331 -3.25 8.81 20.28
N SER A 332 -3.71 8.38 21.45
CA SER A 332 -5.03 8.74 21.94
C SER A 332 -4.95 10.12 22.60
N THR A 333 -5.81 11.04 22.19
CA THR A 333 -5.97 12.39 22.74
C THR A 333 -7.44 12.75 22.82
N GLY A 334 -7.75 13.83 23.52
CA GLY A 334 -9.09 14.29 23.79
C GLY A 334 -9.01 15.73 24.25
N PRO A 335 -10.12 16.34 24.68
CA PRO A 335 -10.12 17.70 25.18
C PRO A 335 -8.99 17.91 26.20
N TRP A 336 -8.16 18.94 25.98
CA TRP A 336 -7.00 19.27 26.82
C TRP A 336 -5.88 18.20 26.88
N GLY A 337 -5.79 17.33 25.86
CA GLY A 337 -4.71 16.35 25.75
C GLY A 337 -4.94 15.03 26.52
N ALA A 338 -6.13 14.80 27.07
CA ALA A 338 -6.46 13.55 27.78
C ALA A 338 -6.54 12.35 26.81
N PRO A 339 -5.99 11.16 27.12
CA PRO A 339 -5.94 10.03 26.18
C PRO A 339 -7.28 9.30 26.04
N LEU A 340 -8.23 9.94 25.34
CA LEU A 340 -9.63 9.47 25.24
C LEU A 340 -10.02 8.97 23.85
N PHE A 341 -9.49 9.56 22.79
CA PHE A 341 -9.87 9.23 21.41
C PHE A 341 -8.64 9.07 20.52
N ASP A 342 -8.66 8.12 19.58
CA ASP A 342 -7.51 7.87 18.70
C ASP A 342 -7.41 8.89 17.55
N LYS A 343 -7.19 10.16 17.90
CA LYS A 343 -7.28 11.32 17.01
C LYS A 343 -5.95 12.05 16.84
N ALA A 344 -4.86 11.59 17.45
CA ALA A 344 -3.57 12.24 17.31
C ALA A 344 -2.49 11.35 16.72
N ILE A 345 -1.45 12.00 16.24
CA ILE A 345 -0.13 11.41 16.04
C ILE A 345 0.83 11.98 17.08
N ILE A 346 1.73 11.14 17.57
CA ILE A 346 2.86 11.55 18.39
C ILE A 346 4.15 11.36 17.58
N TYR A 347 4.95 12.41 17.52
CA TYR A 347 6.31 12.36 17.00
C TYR A 347 7.30 12.28 18.17
N GLU A 348 8.03 11.18 18.25
CA GLU A 348 9.04 10.91 19.27
C GLU A 348 10.43 10.93 18.62
N SER A 349 11.39 11.61 19.25
CA SER A 349 12.80 11.66 18.84
C SER A 349 13.67 11.70 20.10
N PRO A 350 14.83 11.04 20.15
CA PRO A 350 15.69 11.04 21.35
C PRO A 350 16.29 12.42 21.68
N GLU A 351 16.22 13.37 20.74
CA GLU A 351 16.63 14.76 20.97
C GLU A 351 15.57 15.57 21.73
N LEU A 352 14.32 15.10 21.75
CA LEU A 352 13.22 15.74 22.43
C LEU A 352 12.95 15.04 23.76
N SER A 353 12.86 15.81 24.85
CA SER A 353 12.49 15.27 26.16
C SER A 353 11.02 14.84 26.24
N GLU A 354 10.16 15.47 25.44
CA GLU A 354 8.74 15.14 25.32
C GLU A 354 8.36 15.04 23.83
N GLY A 355 7.55 14.05 23.48
CA GLY A 355 7.05 13.88 22.11
C GLY A 355 6.11 15.00 21.69
N ILE A 356 6.10 15.32 20.39
CA ILE A 356 5.21 16.35 19.83
C ILE A 356 3.88 15.69 19.48
N ILE A 357 2.82 16.09 20.18
CA ILE A 357 1.45 15.57 19.99
C ILE A 357 0.68 16.51 19.07
N LEU A 358 0.19 15.97 17.94
CA LEU A 358 -0.64 16.67 16.96
C LEU A 358 -1.98 15.95 16.85
N GLU A 359 -3.05 16.59 17.33
CA GLU A 359 -4.43 16.12 17.23
C GLU A 359 -5.11 16.63 15.95
N PHE A 360 -5.88 15.73 15.33
CA PHE A 360 -6.73 15.96 14.18
C PHE A 360 -8.19 15.86 14.62
N PRO A 361 -8.86 16.99 14.90
CA PRO A 361 -10.24 16.98 15.38
C PRO A 361 -11.16 16.45 14.28
N GLU A 362 -11.68 15.25 14.47
CA GLU A 362 -12.65 14.61 13.58
C GLU A 362 -13.74 13.94 14.45
N ILE A 363 -15.02 14.11 14.11
CA ILE A 363 -16.13 13.68 14.99
C ILE A 363 -16.37 12.18 14.90
N THR A 364 -16.35 11.63 13.67
CA THR A 364 -16.91 10.30 13.36
C THR A 364 -15.88 9.28 12.88
N SER A 365 -14.67 9.68 12.51
CA SER A 365 -13.65 8.77 11.96
C SER A 365 -12.22 9.18 12.40
N SER A 366 -11.24 8.31 12.15
CA SER A 366 -9.80 8.59 12.29
C SER A 366 -9.10 8.81 10.95
N THR A 367 -9.85 8.91 9.85
CA THR A 367 -9.28 8.88 8.49
C THR A 367 -8.31 10.03 8.22
N ARG A 368 -8.54 11.22 8.81
CA ARG A 368 -7.60 12.34 8.70
C ARG A 368 -6.27 12.05 9.41
N ARG A 369 -6.35 11.55 10.64
CA ARG A 369 -5.17 11.16 11.44
C ARG A 369 -4.37 10.06 10.73
N ASP A 370 -5.06 9.05 10.20
CA ASP A 370 -4.42 7.94 9.49
C ASP A 370 -3.77 8.38 8.18
N HIS A 371 -4.38 9.34 7.48
CA HIS A 371 -3.79 9.95 6.30
C HIS A 371 -2.48 10.70 6.62
N TRP A 372 -2.48 11.57 7.63
CA TRP A 372 -1.26 12.26 8.08
C TRP A 372 -0.19 11.30 8.57
N LEU A 373 -0.58 10.29 9.35
CA LEU A 373 0.34 9.25 9.84
C LEU A 373 1.04 8.54 8.68
N ALA A 374 0.29 8.13 7.65
CA ALA A 374 0.83 7.45 6.48
C ALA A 374 1.77 8.35 5.68
N LEU A 375 1.39 9.61 5.45
CA LEU A 375 2.22 10.56 4.71
C LEU A 375 3.54 10.89 5.45
N SER A 376 3.48 11.11 6.77
CA SER A 376 4.68 11.37 7.57
C SER A 376 5.61 10.15 7.59
N LYS A 377 5.06 8.94 7.74
CA LYS A 377 5.83 7.69 7.67
C LYS A 377 6.47 7.49 6.30
N GLU A 378 5.78 7.82 5.21
CA GLU A 378 6.34 7.69 3.87
C GLU A 378 7.63 8.48 3.70
N ILE A 379 7.63 9.73 4.12
CA ILE A 379 8.82 10.60 4.02
C ILE A 379 9.96 10.08 4.89
N MET A 380 9.66 9.65 6.13
CA MET A 380 10.68 9.06 7.01
C MET A 380 11.27 7.78 6.43
N LEU A 381 10.44 6.88 5.90
CA LEU A 381 10.87 5.61 5.32
C LEU A 381 11.66 5.82 4.02
N MET A 382 11.31 6.82 3.21
CA MET A 382 12.08 7.22 2.03
C MET A 382 13.50 7.67 2.42
N HIS A 383 13.65 8.56 3.41
CA HIS A 383 14.96 9.00 3.87
C HIS A 383 15.78 7.86 4.47
N ARG A 384 15.14 6.99 5.28
CA ARG A 384 15.76 5.76 5.79
C ARG A 384 16.20 4.83 4.67
N PHE A 385 15.42 4.71 3.60
CA PHE A 385 15.78 3.93 2.41
C PHE A 385 17.04 4.49 1.74
N LEU A 386 17.08 5.80 1.47
CA LEU A 386 18.24 6.46 0.86
C LEU A 386 19.50 6.27 1.69
N ALA A 387 19.39 6.41 3.02
CA ALA A 387 20.50 6.18 3.96
C ALA A 387 20.92 4.70 4.01
N LYS A 388 19.97 3.77 4.13
CA LYS A 388 20.23 2.32 4.26
C LYS A 388 20.98 1.75 3.06
N TYR A 389 20.65 2.19 1.85
CA TYR A 389 21.25 1.70 0.61
C TYR A 389 22.38 2.59 0.09
N GLU A 390 22.79 3.62 0.85
CA GLU A 390 23.90 4.53 0.52
C GLU A 390 23.74 5.19 -0.86
N ILE A 391 22.53 5.67 -1.18
CA ILE A 391 22.23 6.34 -2.45
C ILE A 391 22.71 7.80 -2.35
N ASN A 392 24.01 8.02 -2.59
CA ASN A 392 24.64 9.33 -2.43
C ASN A 392 24.54 10.21 -3.69
N CYS A 393 24.19 9.65 -4.85
CA CYS A 393 24.08 10.41 -6.09
C CYS A 393 22.84 11.33 -6.03
N PRO A 394 22.99 12.67 -6.14
CA PRO A 394 21.87 13.61 -6.03
C PRO A 394 20.76 13.35 -7.06
N ILE A 395 21.11 12.90 -8.26
CA ILE A 395 20.13 12.65 -9.33
C ILE A 395 19.29 11.41 -8.99
N GLN A 396 19.91 10.34 -8.48
CA GLN A 396 19.21 9.12 -8.07
C GLN A 396 18.35 9.36 -6.82
N ALA A 397 18.88 10.12 -5.85
CA ALA A 397 18.12 10.53 -4.67
C ALA A 397 16.90 11.37 -5.08
N TRP A 398 17.10 12.34 -5.98
CA TRP A 398 16.02 13.19 -6.49
C TRP A 398 14.96 12.41 -7.27
N GLU A 399 15.35 11.37 -8.01
CA GLU A 399 14.38 10.49 -8.66
C GLU A 399 13.47 9.80 -7.63
N MET A 400 14.02 9.33 -6.51
CA MET A 400 13.22 8.75 -5.43
C MET A 400 12.33 9.78 -4.75
N HIS A 401 12.83 10.99 -4.47
CA HIS A 401 11.99 12.10 -4.01
C HIS A 401 10.83 12.35 -4.97
N SER A 402 11.11 12.40 -6.27
CA SER A 402 10.10 12.68 -7.30
C SER A 402 9.04 11.58 -7.37
N ARG A 403 9.44 10.30 -7.28
CA ARG A 403 8.51 9.16 -7.24
C ARG A 403 7.61 9.22 -6.00
N THR A 404 8.15 9.57 -4.84
CA THR A 404 7.38 9.75 -3.60
C THR A 404 6.39 10.91 -3.71
N ILE A 405 6.81 12.05 -4.27
CA ILE A 405 5.92 13.21 -4.46
C ILE A 405 4.77 12.86 -5.41
N LEU A 406 5.06 12.17 -6.52
CA LEU A 406 4.02 11.70 -7.44
C LEU A 406 3.09 10.68 -6.77
N ALA A 407 3.62 9.76 -5.96
CA ALA A 407 2.80 8.80 -5.19
C ALA A 407 1.80 9.52 -4.26
N ILE A 408 2.25 10.52 -3.51
CA ILE A 408 1.39 11.33 -2.63
C ILE A 408 0.37 12.13 -3.44
N THR A 409 0.77 12.70 -4.57
CA THR A 409 -0.12 13.47 -5.45
C THR A 409 -1.22 12.56 -6.06
N ARG A 410 -0.87 11.34 -6.46
CA ARG A 410 -1.82 10.33 -6.95
C ARG A 410 -2.81 9.91 -5.86
N LEU A 411 -2.34 9.75 -4.63
CA LEU A 411 -3.21 9.49 -3.47
C LEU A 411 -4.21 10.63 -3.26
N HIS A 412 -3.76 11.89 -3.32
CA HIS A 412 -4.64 13.05 -3.22
C HIS A 412 -5.68 13.05 -4.34
N ALA A 413 -5.27 12.83 -5.59
CA ALA A 413 -6.17 12.74 -6.72
C ALA A 413 -7.21 11.61 -6.55
N ALA A 414 -6.80 10.44 -6.07
CA ALA A 414 -7.71 9.33 -5.81
C ALA A 414 -8.70 9.64 -4.69
N ARG A 415 -8.27 10.30 -3.61
CA ARG A 415 -9.16 10.76 -2.52
C ARG A 415 -10.15 11.82 -2.99
N GLU A 416 -9.76 12.68 -3.93
CA GLU A 416 -10.68 13.65 -4.56
C GLU A 416 -11.71 12.99 -5.49
N MET A 417 -11.39 11.84 -6.08
CA MET A 417 -12.34 11.04 -6.86
C MET A 417 -13.24 10.15 -5.98
N LEU A 418 -12.70 9.66 -4.86
CA LEU A 418 -13.36 8.74 -3.93
C LEU A 418 -13.60 9.44 -2.58
N ARG A 419 -14.35 10.54 -2.58
CA ARG A 419 -14.51 11.40 -1.39
C ARG A 419 -15.31 10.74 -0.26
N ILE A 420 -16.19 9.81 -0.59
CA ILE A 420 -17.13 9.19 0.35
C ILE A 420 -16.47 8.00 1.02
N SER A 421 -15.79 7.16 0.23
CA SER A 421 -14.96 6.07 0.72
C SER A 421 -13.50 6.29 0.31
N PRO A 422 -12.76 7.19 0.99
CA PRO A 422 -11.40 7.50 0.62
C PRO A 422 -10.51 6.25 0.70
N PRO A 423 -9.64 6.03 -0.30
CA PRO A 423 -8.80 4.85 -0.33
C PRO A 423 -7.80 4.84 0.83
N PRO A 424 -7.42 3.65 1.31
CA PRO A 424 -6.36 3.51 2.30
C PRO A 424 -5.05 4.08 1.73
N PRO A 425 -4.39 5.03 2.43
CA PRO A 425 -3.19 5.70 1.94
C PRO A 425 -2.06 4.75 1.53
N THR A 426 -1.88 3.67 2.28
CA THR A 426 -0.73 2.76 2.14
C THR A 426 -0.62 2.16 0.73
N ARG A 427 -1.74 1.87 0.06
CA ARG A 427 -1.76 1.26 -1.28
C ARG A 427 -1.25 2.15 -2.42
N PHE A 428 -1.22 3.46 -2.21
CA PHE A 428 -0.70 4.44 -3.18
C PHE A 428 0.74 4.88 -2.90
N LEU A 429 1.22 4.62 -1.69
CA LEU A 429 2.55 4.97 -1.23
C LEU A 429 3.54 3.84 -1.57
N ILE A 430 4.84 4.15 -1.63
CA ILE A 430 5.85 3.16 -2.00
C ILE A 430 6.40 2.51 -0.74
N PHE A 431 6.97 3.31 0.15
CA PHE A 431 7.72 2.76 1.28
C PHE A 431 6.81 2.24 2.39
N SER A 432 5.74 2.94 2.70
CA SER A 432 4.74 2.54 3.68
C SER A 432 4.08 1.21 3.28
N LEU A 433 3.87 1.01 1.99
CA LEU A 433 3.32 -0.23 1.44
C LEU A 433 4.26 -1.42 1.71
N PHE A 434 5.53 -1.30 1.32
CA PHE A 434 6.50 -2.39 1.46
C PHE A 434 7.07 -2.53 2.88
N ASP A 435 6.83 -1.57 3.77
CA ASP A 435 7.06 -1.75 5.20
C ASP A 435 5.99 -2.68 5.83
N GLU A 436 4.74 -2.60 5.36
CA GLU A 436 3.61 -3.39 5.88
C GLU A 436 3.44 -4.76 5.22
N ILE A 437 3.74 -4.88 3.92
CA ILE A 437 3.55 -6.11 3.13
C ILE A 437 4.65 -7.15 3.41
N PRO A 438 4.32 -8.46 3.49
CA PRO A 438 5.33 -9.51 3.60
C PRO A 438 6.33 -9.48 2.43
N LYS A 439 7.63 -9.69 2.71
CA LYS A 439 8.69 -9.63 1.68
C LYS A 439 8.87 -8.29 0.97
N GLY A 440 8.24 -7.22 1.45
CA GLY A 440 8.47 -5.89 0.90
C GLY A 440 9.93 -5.42 1.02
N ASP A 441 10.71 -5.97 1.96
CA ASP A 441 12.13 -5.68 2.08
C ASP A 441 12.97 -6.15 0.87
N TYR A 442 12.63 -7.29 0.26
CA TYR A 442 13.24 -7.73 -1.00
C TYR A 442 12.90 -6.81 -2.16
N VAL A 443 11.64 -6.34 -2.23
CA VAL A 443 11.22 -5.39 -3.27
C VAL A 443 11.99 -4.07 -3.14
N LEU A 444 12.20 -3.57 -1.92
CA LEU A 444 13.00 -2.37 -1.68
C LEU A 444 14.48 -2.59 -2.03
N GLU A 445 15.04 -3.76 -1.76
CA GLU A 445 16.41 -4.10 -2.15
C GLU A 445 16.59 -4.09 -3.68
N GLU A 446 15.73 -4.78 -4.41
CA GLU A 446 15.71 -4.78 -5.88
C GLU A 446 15.47 -3.39 -6.46
N LEU A 447 14.60 -2.59 -5.83
CA LEU A 447 14.37 -1.20 -6.20
C LEU A 447 15.64 -0.35 -6.07
N ALA A 448 16.42 -0.55 -5.00
CA ALA A 448 17.68 0.14 -4.79
C ALA A 448 18.74 -0.28 -5.81
N GLU A 449 18.83 -1.56 -6.14
CA GLU A 449 19.73 -2.07 -7.19
C GLU A 449 19.37 -1.51 -8.57
N SER A 450 18.09 -1.55 -8.94
CA SER A 450 17.58 -0.98 -10.18
C SER A 450 17.89 0.52 -10.29
N LEU A 451 17.74 1.28 -9.20
CA LEU A 451 18.07 2.70 -9.17
C LEU A 451 19.57 2.97 -9.36
N LYS A 452 20.44 2.13 -8.79
CA LYS A 452 21.90 2.26 -8.94
C LYS A 452 22.38 1.97 -10.36
N LYS A 453 21.73 1.04 -11.06
CA LYS A 453 22.06 0.64 -12.43
C LYS A 453 21.42 1.53 -13.50
N GLY A 454 20.26 2.12 -13.21
CA GLY A 454 19.49 2.92 -14.15
C GLY A 454 20.13 4.27 -14.48
N ASN A 455 20.11 4.64 -15.77
CA ASN A 455 20.48 5.99 -16.22
C ASN A 455 19.44 7.00 -15.73
N SER A 456 19.74 7.71 -14.65
CA SER A 456 18.90 8.78 -14.12
C SER A 456 19.01 10.02 -15.01
N GLY A 457 18.01 10.27 -15.87
CA GLY A 457 18.03 11.42 -16.79
C GLY A 457 17.14 11.31 -18.04
N HIS A 458 16.31 10.28 -18.13
CA HIS A 458 15.38 10.12 -19.25
C HIS A 458 14.27 11.19 -19.25
N PRO A 459 13.80 11.73 -20.41
CA PRO A 459 12.80 12.81 -20.50
C PRO A 459 11.45 12.56 -19.81
N CYS A 460 11.11 11.29 -19.61
CA CYS A 460 9.90 10.86 -18.89
C CYS A 460 10.22 10.16 -17.56
N SER A 461 11.37 10.46 -16.94
CA SER A 461 11.62 10.10 -15.53
C SER A 461 10.66 10.83 -14.60
N ALA A 462 10.47 10.33 -13.37
CA ALA A 462 9.62 11.01 -12.39
C ALA A 462 10.13 12.43 -12.12
N SER A 463 11.45 12.61 -12.02
CA SER A 463 12.10 13.91 -11.87
C SER A 463 11.83 14.88 -13.01
N SER A 464 11.83 14.41 -14.26
CA SER A 464 11.58 15.25 -15.44
C SER A 464 10.11 15.66 -15.55
N ILE A 465 9.19 14.74 -15.24
CA ILE A 465 7.74 15.00 -15.23
C ILE A 465 7.39 16.02 -14.15
N LEU A 466 7.94 15.86 -12.94
CA LEU A 466 7.70 16.79 -11.85
C LEU A 466 8.20 18.19 -12.20
N ARG A 467 9.36 18.29 -12.86
CA ARG A 467 9.90 19.55 -13.37
C ARG A 467 8.99 20.20 -14.43
N SER A 468 8.40 19.42 -15.32
CA SER A 468 7.56 19.94 -16.40
C SER A 468 6.15 20.36 -15.96
N MET A 469 5.67 19.89 -14.81
CA MET A 469 4.40 20.31 -14.19
C MET A 469 4.52 21.58 -13.34
N ASN A 470 5.52 22.43 -13.62
CA ASN A 470 5.74 23.72 -12.95
C ASN A 470 5.94 23.66 -11.42
N LEU A 471 6.40 22.53 -10.87
CA LEU A 471 6.97 22.52 -9.53
C LEU A 471 8.34 23.22 -9.48
N LEU A 472 8.95 23.53 -10.64
CA LEU A 472 10.28 24.12 -10.73
C LEU A 472 10.27 25.34 -11.65
N GLU A 473 9.79 26.50 -11.17
CA GLU A 473 10.05 27.77 -11.84
C GLU A 473 11.49 28.29 -11.59
N SER A 474 12.31 27.56 -10.80
CA SER A 474 13.69 27.98 -10.53
C SER A 474 14.59 26.82 -10.15
N MET A 475 14.99 25.98 -11.12
CA MET A 475 16.21 25.19 -10.93
C MET A 475 17.03 25.11 -12.20
N ILE A 476 18.17 25.78 -12.14
CA ILE A 476 19.29 25.66 -13.05
C ILE A 476 19.92 24.27 -12.82
N ILE A 477 19.26 23.20 -13.27
CA ILE A 477 19.93 21.93 -13.63
C ILE A 477 19.88 21.81 -15.16
N SER A 478 20.20 22.89 -15.85
CA SER A 478 20.58 22.81 -17.27
C SER A 478 22.11 22.74 -17.42
N SER A 479 22.86 23.16 -16.40
CA SER A 479 24.33 23.24 -16.42
C SER A 479 25.05 21.93 -16.05
N LEU A 480 24.39 20.96 -15.40
CA LEU A 480 25.00 19.66 -15.07
C LEU A 480 24.76 18.57 -16.12
N VAL A 481 23.91 18.83 -17.12
CA VAL A 481 23.73 17.93 -18.28
C VAL A 481 24.74 18.26 -19.40
N GLN A 482 25.52 19.34 -19.25
CA GLN A 482 26.39 19.86 -20.30
C GLN A 482 27.89 19.81 -19.93
N GLU A 483 28.36 18.79 -19.21
CA GLU A 483 29.78 18.42 -19.18
C GLU A 483 29.95 16.89 -19.16
N THR A 484 29.58 16.23 -20.25
CA THR A 484 30.19 14.96 -20.65
C THR A 484 30.26 14.86 -22.17
N GLU A 485 30.71 15.95 -22.83
CA GLU A 485 31.18 15.89 -24.21
C GLU A 485 32.71 15.95 -24.23
N VAL A 486 33.38 14.84 -23.87
CA VAL A 486 34.71 14.55 -24.45
C VAL A 486 34.85 13.04 -24.62
N GLY A 487 34.71 12.58 -25.87
CA GLY A 487 35.42 11.42 -26.38
C GLY A 487 34.73 10.06 -26.33
N SER A 488 33.67 9.87 -27.13
CA SER A 488 33.53 8.66 -27.97
C SER A 488 32.43 8.87 -28.99
N SER A 489 32.83 9.16 -30.22
CA SER A 489 31.97 9.09 -31.38
C SER A 489 31.72 7.63 -31.74
N GLU A 490 30.53 7.12 -31.46
CA GLU A 490 29.74 6.27 -32.37
C GLU A 490 28.34 6.08 -31.77
N SER A 491 27.33 6.31 -32.59
CA SER A 491 25.91 6.28 -32.28
C SER A 491 25.46 4.91 -31.78
N ALA A 492 25.32 4.75 -30.47
CA ALA A 492 24.58 3.64 -29.87
C ALA A 492 23.20 4.15 -29.45
N THR A 493 22.18 3.82 -30.26
CA THR A 493 20.79 3.75 -29.82
C THR A 493 20.71 2.95 -28.51
N PRO A 494 19.98 3.41 -27.47
CA PRO A 494 19.83 2.65 -26.25
C PRO A 494 19.05 1.37 -26.57
N THR A 495 19.72 0.22 -26.50
CA THR A 495 19.09 -1.09 -26.65
C THR A 495 18.19 -1.38 -25.44
N PRO A 496 16.94 -1.85 -25.62
CA PRO A 496 16.04 -2.16 -24.51
C PRO A 496 16.49 -3.35 -23.65
N SER A 497 17.39 -4.21 -24.16
CA SER A 497 17.66 -5.54 -23.58
C SER A 497 18.28 -5.51 -22.18
N GLY A 498 19.11 -4.51 -21.85
CA GLY A 498 19.69 -4.39 -20.50
C GLY A 498 18.70 -3.90 -19.44
N GLN A 499 17.67 -3.14 -19.84
CA GLN A 499 16.63 -2.63 -18.93
C GLN A 499 15.54 -3.69 -18.67
N VAL A 500 15.36 -4.63 -19.60
CA VAL A 500 14.37 -5.71 -19.53
C VAL A 500 14.72 -6.75 -18.45
N GLU A 501 16.00 -7.11 -18.29
CA GLU A 501 16.40 -8.10 -17.26
C GLU A 501 16.19 -7.60 -15.82
N ASP A 502 16.60 -6.37 -15.49
CA ASP A 502 16.40 -5.79 -14.15
C ASP A 502 14.91 -5.53 -13.85
N SER A 503 14.12 -5.14 -14.86
CA SER A 503 12.67 -4.98 -14.70
C SER A 503 11.97 -6.31 -14.38
N SER A 504 12.49 -7.43 -14.90
CA SER A 504 11.95 -8.77 -14.67
C SER A 504 12.21 -9.29 -13.25
N LEU A 505 13.37 -8.96 -12.65
CA LEU A 505 13.69 -9.33 -11.25
C LEU A 505 12.82 -8.56 -10.26
N LEU A 506 12.71 -7.24 -10.45
CA LEU A 506 11.84 -6.39 -9.64
C LEU A 506 10.37 -6.81 -9.75
N GLU A 507 9.88 -7.10 -10.95
CA GLU A 507 8.51 -7.58 -11.15
C GLU A 507 8.28 -8.95 -10.47
N THR A 508 9.27 -9.84 -10.51
CA THR A 508 9.19 -11.14 -9.83
C THR A 508 9.10 -10.97 -8.31
N ALA A 509 9.90 -10.07 -7.72
CA ALA A 509 9.85 -9.76 -6.30
C ALA A 509 8.49 -9.14 -5.89
N ILE A 510 7.94 -8.25 -6.70
CA ILE A 510 6.62 -7.63 -6.48
C ILE A 510 5.51 -8.70 -6.51
N ASN A 511 5.52 -9.56 -7.52
CA ASN A 511 4.53 -10.63 -7.65
C ASN A 511 4.61 -11.61 -6.46
N GLN A 512 5.82 -11.93 -6.00
CA GLN A 512 6.01 -12.77 -4.83
C GLN A 512 5.44 -12.12 -3.54
N ALA A 513 5.72 -10.84 -3.30
CA ALA A 513 5.20 -10.11 -2.14
C ALA A 513 3.66 -10.06 -2.14
N ARG A 514 3.06 -9.86 -3.32
CA ARG A 514 1.60 -9.82 -3.50
C ARG A 514 0.93 -11.16 -3.25
N GLU A 515 1.48 -12.27 -3.74
CA GLU A 515 0.92 -13.60 -3.47
C GLU A 515 0.97 -13.92 -1.98
N GLU A 516 2.04 -13.57 -1.27
CA GLU A 516 2.11 -13.75 0.18
C GLU A 516 1.15 -12.84 0.94
N GLU A 517 0.93 -11.61 0.48
CA GLU A 517 -0.08 -10.75 1.07
C GLU A 517 -1.48 -11.34 0.92
N LYS A 518 -1.84 -11.89 -0.26
CA LYS A 518 -3.12 -12.57 -0.48
C LYS A 518 -3.28 -13.75 0.48
N GLU A 519 -2.23 -14.57 0.66
CA GLU A 519 -2.23 -15.67 1.64
C GLU A 519 -2.51 -15.15 3.07
N ILE A 520 -1.83 -14.07 3.50
CA ILE A 520 -2.04 -13.45 4.82
C ILE A 520 -3.43 -12.82 4.93
N ALA A 521 -3.94 -12.18 3.89
CA ALA A 521 -5.26 -11.56 3.88
C ALA A 521 -6.36 -12.61 4.06
N ILE A 522 -6.26 -13.74 3.38
CA ILE A 522 -7.15 -14.90 3.57
C ILE A 522 -7.05 -15.40 5.02
N ALA A 523 -5.83 -15.52 5.57
CA ALA A 523 -5.65 -15.93 6.96
C ALA A 523 -6.26 -14.91 7.96
N LYS A 524 -6.10 -13.60 7.72
CA LYS A 524 -6.71 -12.53 8.53
C LYS A 524 -8.23 -12.48 8.40
N ALA A 525 -8.79 -12.79 7.24
CA ALA A 525 -10.25 -12.89 7.08
C ALA A 525 -10.81 -14.01 7.98
N THR A 526 -10.15 -15.16 8.03
CA THR A 526 -10.56 -16.26 8.93
C THR A 526 -10.44 -15.91 10.42
N THR A 527 -9.50 -15.04 10.80
CA THR A 527 -9.41 -14.58 12.20
C THR A 527 -10.54 -13.61 12.52
N LYS A 528 -10.89 -12.72 11.59
CA LYS A 528 -11.92 -11.68 11.80
C LYS A 528 -13.33 -12.27 11.88
N GLU A 529 -13.66 -13.23 11.02
CA GLU A 529 -14.92 -13.98 11.09
C GLU A 529 -15.14 -14.60 12.48
N LEU A 530 -14.08 -15.20 13.05
CA LEU A 530 -14.10 -15.74 14.42
C LEU A 530 -14.25 -14.68 15.51
N LYS A 531 -13.79 -13.45 15.27
CA LYS A 531 -13.98 -12.33 16.20
C LYS A 531 -15.42 -11.82 16.18
N GLU A 532 -16.06 -11.82 15.01
CA GLU A 532 -17.44 -11.36 14.81
C GLU A 532 -18.47 -12.40 15.29
N GLU A 533 -18.15 -13.70 15.26
CA GLU A 533 -18.99 -14.78 15.81
C GLU A 533 -19.04 -14.84 17.35
N GLY A 534 -18.40 -13.90 18.06
CA GLY A 534 -18.59 -13.73 19.52
C GLY A 534 -18.06 -14.89 20.37
N ILE A 535 -17.11 -15.69 19.88
CA ILE A 535 -16.56 -16.90 20.55
C ILE A 535 -15.65 -16.54 21.76
N SER A 536 -15.87 -15.38 22.37
CA SER A 536 -15.18 -14.92 23.57
C SER A 536 -15.93 -15.23 24.88
N GLU A 537 -17.16 -15.74 24.83
CA GLU A 537 -17.97 -15.93 26.05
C GLU A 537 -17.73 -17.25 26.81
N SER A 538 -17.02 -18.23 26.25
CA SER A 538 -16.61 -19.40 27.04
C SER A 538 -15.31 -19.09 27.77
N ALA A 539 -15.43 -18.44 28.93
CA ALA A 539 -14.37 -18.32 29.91
C ALA A 539 -13.98 -19.71 30.43
N THR A 540 -13.07 -20.40 29.74
CA THR A 540 -12.21 -21.39 30.36
C THR A 540 -10.79 -20.86 30.31
N THR A 541 -10.44 -20.13 31.36
CA THR A 541 -9.06 -19.80 31.73
C THR A 541 -8.25 -21.09 31.90
N PHE A 542 -7.53 -21.51 30.87
CA PHE A 542 -6.30 -22.27 31.03
C PHE A 542 -5.16 -21.27 31.16
N LEU A 543 -4.95 -20.68 32.33
CA LEU A 543 -3.69 -20.03 32.73
C LEU A 543 -3.82 -19.51 34.17
N ALA A 544 -3.66 -20.41 35.12
CA ALA A 544 -3.03 -20.16 36.42
C ALA A 544 -2.93 -21.53 37.09
N MET A 545 -1.74 -22.12 37.07
CA MET A 545 -1.44 -23.34 37.81
C MET A 545 -1.05 -22.89 39.24
N PRO A 546 -1.93 -22.95 40.26
CA PRO A 546 -1.72 -22.30 41.56
C PRO A 546 -0.76 -23.07 42.49
N TRP A 547 -0.29 -24.24 42.07
CA TRP A 547 0.54 -25.14 42.87
C TRP A 547 2.00 -24.68 43.06
N PHE A 548 2.48 -23.66 42.34
CA PHE A 548 3.87 -23.21 42.44
C PHE A 548 4.13 -22.21 43.58
N GLU A 549 3.13 -21.45 44.04
CA GLU A 549 3.32 -20.51 45.16
C GLU A 549 3.55 -21.24 46.49
N GLU A 550 2.90 -22.38 46.71
CA GLU A 550 3.02 -23.19 47.93
C GLU A 550 4.40 -23.88 48.05
N VAL A 551 5.04 -24.18 46.90
CA VAL A 551 6.39 -24.77 46.83
C VAL A 551 7.48 -23.73 47.08
N LEU A 552 7.26 -22.48 46.65
CA LEU A 552 8.17 -21.35 46.90
C LEU A 552 8.02 -20.77 48.31
N ALA A 553 6.84 -20.86 48.92
CA ALA A 553 6.53 -20.36 50.26
C ALA A 553 7.13 -21.17 51.42
N TRP A 554 7.87 -22.26 51.16
CA TRP A 554 8.57 -23.07 52.19
C TRP A 554 7.67 -23.63 53.31
N GLU A 555 6.37 -23.86 53.04
CA GLU A 555 5.42 -24.35 54.06
C GLU A 555 5.71 -25.79 54.54
N ARG A 556 6.44 -26.61 53.77
CA ARG A 556 6.86 -27.98 54.14
C ARG A 556 8.30 -28.30 53.71
N PRO A 557 9.30 -28.17 54.61
CA PRO A 557 10.72 -28.23 54.26
C PRO A 557 11.22 -29.62 53.81
N SER A 558 10.58 -30.72 54.20
CA SER A 558 11.00 -32.08 53.81
C SER A 558 10.55 -32.45 52.39
N THR A 559 9.38 -31.99 51.96
CA THR A 559 8.85 -32.20 50.61
C THR A 559 9.53 -31.29 49.59
N THR A 560 9.85 -30.05 49.96
CA THR A 560 10.62 -29.15 49.09
C THR A 560 12.06 -29.63 48.91
N LEU A 561 12.74 -30.11 49.96
CA LEU A 561 14.10 -30.64 49.85
C LEU A 561 14.20 -31.90 48.98
N THR A 562 13.19 -32.79 49.05
CA THR A 562 13.13 -33.99 48.20
C THR A 562 12.82 -33.63 46.75
N VAL A 563 11.88 -32.71 46.50
CA VAL A 563 11.59 -32.20 45.15
C VAL A 563 12.81 -31.50 44.54
N VAL A 564 13.52 -30.67 45.33
CA VAL A 564 14.75 -29.99 44.91
C VAL A 564 15.88 -31.00 44.64
N SER A 565 16.07 -32.01 45.48
CA SER A 565 17.09 -33.05 45.27
C SER A 565 16.80 -33.90 44.03
N VAL A 566 15.53 -34.27 43.81
CA VAL A 566 15.09 -34.99 42.61
C VAL A 566 15.27 -34.12 41.36
N ALA A 567 14.90 -32.83 41.43
CA ALA A 567 15.12 -31.88 40.33
C ALA A 567 16.62 -31.71 40.02
N LEU A 568 17.48 -31.58 41.04
CA LEU A 568 18.94 -31.51 40.88
C LEU A 568 19.51 -32.79 40.25
N ILE A 569 19.08 -33.98 40.68
CA ILE A 569 19.52 -35.25 40.09
C ILE A 569 19.05 -35.38 38.63
N VAL A 570 17.81 -34.98 38.33
CA VAL A 570 17.24 -35.00 36.98
C VAL A 570 17.96 -34.02 36.05
N THR A 571 18.31 -32.83 36.54
CA THR A 571 19.12 -31.86 35.78
C THR A 571 20.57 -32.33 35.59
N TYR A 572 21.16 -32.99 36.58
CA TYR A 572 22.54 -33.48 36.55
C TYR A 572 22.74 -34.66 35.59
N GLN A 573 21.77 -35.57 35.48
CA GLN A 573 21.91 -36.75 34.62
C GLN A 573 21.60 -36.50 33.13
N GLU A 574 21.29 -35.27 32.71
CA GLU A 574 20.97 -34.89 31.31
C GLU A 574 19.75 -35.59 30.69
N TRP A 575 18.87 -36.19 31.51
CA TRP A 575 17.65 -36.86 31.02
C TRP A 575 16.65 -35.85 30.45
N VAL A 576 16.70 -34.61 30.92
CA VAL A 576 15.79 -33.53 30.52
C VAL A 576 15.90 -33.25 29.01
N GLY A 577 17.12 -33.13 28.46
CA GLY A 577 17.31 -32.85 27.03
C GLY A 577 16.81 -34.00 26.14
N LYS A 578 17.15 -35.24 26.52
CA LYS A 578 16.71 -36.44 25.81
C LYS A 578 15.19 -36.65 25.89
N ALA A 579 14.58 -36.34 27.04
CA ALA A 579 13.13 -36.40 27.22
C ALA A 579 12.40 -35.36 26.36
N ILE A 580 12.91 -34.12 26.31
CA ILE A 580 12.37 -33.05 25.45
C ILE A 580 12.54 -33.42 23.95
N ALA A 581 13.69 -33.97 23.56
CA ALA A 581 13.91 -34.44 22.19
C ALA A 581 12.93 -35.56 21.80
N ALA A 582 12.72 -36.55 22.69
CA ALA A 582 11.74 -37.62 22.47
C ALA A 582 10.30 -37.08 22.36
N PHE A 583 9.95 -36.06 23.16
CA PHE A 583 8.66 -35.39 23.07
C PHE A 583 8.45 -34.71 21.69
N PHE A 584 9.44 -33.96 21.20
CA PHE A 584 9.35 -33.33 19.88
C PHE A 584 9.25 -34.34 18.74
N ILE A 585 10.01 -35.44 18.79
CA ILE A 585 9.91 -36.53 17.80
C ILE A 585 8.51 -37.17 17.84
N SER A 586 7.95 -37.39 19.04
CA SER A 586 6.57 -37.89 19.20
C SER A 586 5.54 -36.92 18.64
N LEU A 587 5.72 -35.61 18.83
CA LEU A 587 4.85 -34.58 18.28
C LEU A 587 4.87 -34.59 16.74
N VAL A 588 6.06 -34.62 16.13
CA VAL A 588 6.23 -34.73 14.67
C VAL A 588 5.61 -36.03 14.14
N ALA A 589 5.82 -37.16 14.82
CA ALA A 589 5.19 -38.43 14.45
C ALA A 589 3.66 -38.36 14.49
N LYS A 590 3.08 -37.68 15.49
CA LYS A 590 1.63 -37.44 15.56
C LYS A 590 1.14 -36.54 14.43
N MET A 591 1.86 -35.47 14.08
CA MET A 591 1.52 -34.60 12.93
C MET A 591 1.55 -35.37 11.61
N VAL A 592 2.58 -36.21 11.38
CA VAL A 592 2.68 -37.08 10.20
C VAL A 592 1.55 -38.12 10.17
N ARG A 593 1.17 -38.67 11.33
CA ARG A 593 0.03 -39.60 11.45
C ARG A 593 -1.30 -38.91 11.15
N ALA A 594 -1.51 -37.69 11.67
CA ALA A 594 -2.69 -36.87 11.38
C ALA A 594 -2.82 -36.60 9.87
N ARG A 595 -1.70 -36.31 9.20
CA ARG A 595 -1.64 -36.17 7.73
C ARG A 595 -2.01 -37.46 7.00
N ARG A 596 -1.47 -38.62 7.41
CA ARG A 596 -1.81 -39.92 6.78
C ARG A 596 -3.29 -40.26 6.93
N GLN A 597 -3.91 -39.83 8.02
CA GLN A 597 -5.34 -40.07 8.31
C GLN A 597 -6.29 -39.06 7.64
N ARG A 598 -5.77 -38.07 6.89
CA ARG A 598 -6.53 -36.97 6.26
C ARG A 598 -7.46 -36.24 7.25
N LEU A 599 -6.96 -35.95 8.44
CA LEU A 599 -7.71 -35.19 9.45
C LEU A 599 -7.97 -33.74 9.02
N ASP A 600 -7.19 -33.22 8.07
CA ASP A 600 -7.42 -31.92 7.42
C ASP A 600 -8.77 -31.86 6.69
N ILE A 601 -9.28 -32.98 6.18
CA ILE A 601 -10.57 -33.06 5.47
C ILE A 601 -11.71 -33.44 6.42
N LYS A 602 -11.42 -34.16 7.52
CA LYS A 602 -12.45 -34.65 8.45
C LYS A 602 -12.81 -33.65 9.55
N CYS A 603 -11.89 -32.77 9.96
CA CYS A 603 -12.09 -31.77 11.00
C CYS A 603 -12.09 -30.37 10.40
N ASN A 604 -13.08 -30.07 9.56
CA ASN A 604 -13.23 -28.72 8.99
C ASN A 604 -13.76 -27.70 9.98
N GLU A 605 -14.53 -28.14 10.98
CA GLU A 605 -15.18 -27.27 11.97
C GLU A 605 -15.03 -27.87 13.37
N ILE A 606 -14.60 -27.06 14.34
CA ILE A 606 -14.68 -27.40 15.75
C ILE A 606 -16.07 -26.95 16.22
N VAL A 607 -16.91 -27.91 16.62
CA VAL A 607 -18.21 -27.60 17.21
C VAL A 607 -18.03 -27.45 18.72
N VAL A 608 -18.13 -26.21 19.20
CA VAL A 608 -18.14 -25.92 20.64
C VAL A 608 -19.60 -25.88 21.09
N CYS A 609 -19.99 -26.83 21.95
CA CYS A 609 -21.29 -26.80 22.62
C CYS A 609 -21.20 -25.88 23.83
N THR A 610 -21.88 -24.74 23.80
CA THR A 610 -22.03 -23.85 24.97
C THR A 610 -23.08 -24.43 25.91
N ALA A 611 -22.69 -25.41 26.72
CA ALA A 611 -23.44 -25.79 27.92
C ALA A 611 -22.56 -25.46 29.12
N SER A 612 -22.70 -24.25 29.66
CA SER A 612 -22.14 -23.90 30.96
C SER A 612 -23.05 -22.90 31.64
N ASP A 613 -23.84 -23.40 32.60
CA ASP A 613 -24.62 -22.61 33.53
C ASP A 613 -23.68 -21.79 34.41
N GLN A 614 -23.68 -20.46 34.28
CA GLN A 614 -23.09 -19.62 35.33
C GLN A 614 -23.91 -18.34 35.55
N SER A 615 -24.17 -18.11 36.84
CA SER A 615 -25.15 -17.16 37.38
C SER A 615 -24.71 -15.70 37.27
N THR A 616 -25.68 -14.88 36.89
CA THR A 616 -25.63 -13.46 36.48
C THR A 616 -25.23 -12.42 37.53
N ILE A 617 -24.77 -12.80 38.74
CA ILE A 617 -24.59 -11.85 39.85
C ILE A 617 -23.13 -11.48 40.16
N GLU A 618 -22.14 -12.28 39.72
CA GLU A 618 -20.71 -11.93 39.89
C GLU A 618 -20.11 -11.15 38.70
N SER A 619 -20.86 -11.04 37.60
CA SER A 619 -20.42 -10.39 36.35
C SER A 619 -20.51 -8.85 36.37
N ILE A 620 -21.19 -8.25 37.36
CA ILE A 620 -21.56 -6.82 37.32
C ILE A 620 -20.62 -5.95 38.18
N VAL A 621 -19.83 -6.54 39.09
CA VAL A 621 -19.06 -5.77 40.10
C VAL A 621 -17.56 -5.62 39.78
N SER A 622 -17.05 -6.20 38.69
CA SER A 622 -15.62 -6.16 38.31
C SER A 622 -15.29 -5.31 37.07
N ALA A 623 -16.22 -4.48 36.60
CA ALA A 623 -16.09 -3.68 35.38
C ALA A 623 -15.42 -2.31 35.62
N GLN A 624 -14.09 -2.26 35.63
CA GLN A 624 -13.37 -1.01 35.39
C GLN A 624 -11.99 -1.24 34.76
N HIS A 625 -11.82 -0.76 33.52
CA HIS A 625 -10.62 -0.65 32.66
C HIS A 625 -9.77 -1.93 32.40
N GLY A 626 -9.72 -2.90 33.32
CA GLY A 626 -9.03 -4.19 33.16
C GLY A 626 -9.79 -5.24 32.37
N MET A 627 -11.11 -5.10 32.16
CA MET A 627 -11.90 -6.09 31.42
C MET A 627 -11.62 -6.07 29.91
N GLN A 628 -11.38 -4.90 29.30
CA GLN A 628 -11.03 -4.83 27.88
C GLN A 628 -9.67 -5.46 27.60
N THR A 629 -8.68 -5.20 28.45
CA THR A 629 -7.34 -5.79 28.30
C THR A 629 -7.34 -7.30 28.55
N VAL A 630 -8.08 -7.79 29.55
CA VAL A 630 -8.23 -9.24 29.78
C VAL A 630 -8.98 -9.91 28.62
N HIS A 631 -10.02 -9.26 28.09
CA HIS A 631 -10.77 -9.76 26.94
C HIS A 631 -9.90 -9.86 25.68
N GLU A 632 -9.10 -8.82 25.40
CA GLU A 632 -8.12 -8.81 24.31
C GLU A 632 -7.06 -9.90 24.50
N MET A 633 -6.54 -10.09 25.72
CA MET A 633 -5.56 -11.15 26.03
C MET A 633 -6.13 -12.55 25.82
N VAL A 634 -7.37 -12.79 26.27
CA VAL A 634 -8.05 -14.08 26.06
C VAL A 634 -8.30 -14.30 24.56
N GLN A 635 -8.70 -13.27 23.82
CA GLN A 635 -8.90 -13.36 22.39
C GLN A 635 -7.60 -13.70 21.66
N ILE A 636 -6.49 -13.04 22.01
CA ILE A 636 -5.16 -13.31 21.45
C ILE A 636 -4.73 -14.75 21.78
N ALA A 637 -4.94 -15.21 23.03
CA ALA A 637 -4.61 -16.57 23.45
C ALA A 637 -5.42 -17.62 22.67
N ASN A 638 -6.73 -17.43 22.52
CA ASN A 638 -7.61 -18.35 21.78
C ASN A 638 -7.23 -18.43 20.30
N VAL A 639 -6.99 -17.28 19.65
CA VAL A 639 -6.51 -17.25 18.26
C VAL A 639 -5.17 -17.96 18.12
N SER A 640 -4.25 -17.77 19.08
CA SER A 640 -2.95 -18.44 19.09
C SER A 640 -3.06 -19.96 19.23
N ILE A 641 -3.95 -20.45 20.09
CA ILE A 641 -4.23 -21.88 20.27
C ILE A 641 -4.79 -22.47 18.97
N LEU A 642 -5.75 -21.80 18.33
CA LEU A 642 -6.34 -22.28 17.08
C LEU A 642 -5.31 -22.31 15.93
N LYS A 643 -4.42 -21.31 15.84
CA LYS A 643 -3.30 -21.32 14.88
C LYS A 643 -2.34 -22.50 15.13
N LEU A 644 -1.98 -22.76 16.40
CA LEU A 644 -1.14 -23.91 16.76
C LEU A 644 -1.83 -25.24 16.43
N TRP A 645 -3.14 -25.33 16.64
CA TRP A 645 -3.92 -26.51 16.27
C TRP A 645 -4.01 -26.71 14.75
N SER A 646 -4.11 -25.62 13.99
CA SER A 646 -4.05 -25.61 12.52
C SER A 646 -2.72 -26.16 11.98
N ILE A 647 -1.60 -25.77 12.61
CA ILE A 647 -0.28 -26.35 12.33
C ILE A 647 -0.27 -27.85 12.66
N TYR A 648 -0.75 -28.24 13.85
CA TYR A 648 -0.74 -29.62 14.32
C TYR A 648 -1.53 -30.57 13.40
N ILE A 649 -2.70 -30.14 12.92
CA ILE A 649 -3.53 -30.91 11.97
C ILE A 649 -3.00 -30.85 10.53
N SER A 650 -1.98 -30.02 10.27
CA SER A 650 -1.38 -29.82 8.95
C SER A 650 -2.32 -29.20 7.91
N LYS A 651 -3.29 -28.39 8.35
CA LYS A 651 -4.20 -27.65 7.45
C LYS A 651 -3.40 -26.64 6.61
N ALA A 652 -2.47 -25.92 7.25
CA ALA A 652 -1.51 -25.04 6.60
C ALA A 652 -0.24 -25.84 6.20
N ARG A 653 -0.27 -26.54 5.06
CA ARG A 653 0.77 -27.53 4.68
C ARG A 653 2.20 -26.95 4.61
N LYS A 654 2.36 -25.73 4.11
CA LYS A 654 3.65 -24.99 4.03
C LYS A 654 4.22 -24.77 5.43
N HIS A 655 3.42 -24.21 6.34
CA HIS A 655 3.81 -23.92 7.72
C HIS A 655 4.01 -25.18 8.56
N ALA A 656 3.17 -26.19 8.39
CA ALA A 656 3.32 -27.47 9.08
C ALA A 656 4.61 -28.21 8.68
N ASN A 657 4.99 -28.16 7.40
CA ASN A 657 6.27 -28.72 6.95
C ASN A 657 7.46 -27.97 7.58
N ALA A 658 7.43 -26.64 7.57
CA ALA A 658 8.47 -25.84 8.21
C ALA A 658 8.57 -26.12 9.73
N ALA A 659 7.43 -26.19 10.43
CA ALA A 659 7.38 -26.54 11.84
C ALA A 659 7.91 -27.95 12.11
N MET A 660 7.56 -28.95 11.28
CA MET A 660 8.08 -30.31 11.42
C MET A 660 9.60 -30.39 11.23
N VAL A 661 10.15 -29.64 10.27
CA VAL A 661 11.61 -29.55 10.03
C VAL A 661 12.31 -28.83 11.19
N LEU A 662 11.73 -27.74 11.70
CA LEU A 662 12.28 -27.01 12.84
C LEU A 662 12.25 -27.87 14.11
N LEU A 663 11.12 -28.51 14.41
CA LEU A 663 10.97 -29.39 15.57
C LEU A 663 11.91 -30.60 15.49
N SER A 664 12.12 -31.16 14.29
CA SER A 664 13.07 -32.26 14.12
C SER A 664 14.52 -31.80 14.26
N ALA A 665 14.88 -30.63 13.72
CA ALA A 665 16.20 -30.03 13.88
C ALA A 665 16.50 -29.72 15.37
N ILE A 666 15.56 -29.12 16.09
CA ILE A 666 15.68 -28.84 17.54
C ILE A 666 15.79 -30.16 18.32
N ALA A 667 14.99 -31.18 17.98
CA ALA A 667 15.07 -32.48 18.63
C ALA A 667 16.44 -33.15 18.43
N ILE A 668 16.99 -33.10 17.21
CA ILE A 668 18.33 -33.63 16.91
C ILE A 668 19.39 -32.85 17.68
N PHE A 669 19.32 -31.52 17.70
CA PHE A 669 20.26 -30.68 18.44
C PHE A 669 20.25 -30.99 19.94
N LEU A 670 19.07 -31.07 20.57
CA LEU A 670 18.92 -31.42 21.99
C LEU A 670 19.29 -32.88 22.33
N ALA A 671 19.23 -33.78 21.36
CA ALA A 671 19.67 -35.16 21.53
C ALA A 671 21.21 -35.29 21.47
N VAL A 672 21.88 -34.46 20.67
CA VAL A 672 23.33 -34.49 20.45
C VAL A 672 24.07 -33.63 21.48
N VAL A 673 23.52 -32.47 21.83
CA VAL A 673 24.17 -31.48 22.71
C VAL A 673 23.67 -31.63 24.15
N PRO A 674 24.55 -31.95 25.12
CA PRO A 674 24.20 -31.92 26.53
C PRO A 674 23.63 -30.57 26.98
N VAL A 675 22.49 -30.59 27.67
CA VAL A 675 21.77 -29.38 28.12
C VAL A 675 22.64 -28.47 29.00
N LYS A 676 23.62 -29.04 29.72
CA LYS A 676 24.59 -28.28 30.52
C LYS A 676 25.38 -27.26 29.70
N PHE A 677 25.75 -27.58 28.45
CA PHE A 677 26.47 -26.63 27.58
C PHE A 677 25.55 -25.53 27.07
N ILE A 678 24.26 -25.82 26.86
CA ILE A 678 23.25 -24.83 26.51
C ILE A 678 23.02 -23.86 27.67
N ILE A 679 22.90 -24.36 28.90
CA ILE A 679 22.77 -23.53 30.11
C ILE A 679 24.02 -22.69 30.33
N MET A 680 25.22 -23.28 30.19
CA MET A 680 26.47 -22.52 30.30
C MET A 680 26.58 -21.43 29.21
N ALA A 681 26.22 -21.74 27.96
CA ALA A 681 26.20 -20.77 26.88
C ALA A 681 25.15 -19.67 27.10
N ALA A 682 23.96 -20.01 27.61
CA ALA A 682 22.91 -19.05 27.93
C ALA A 682 23.32 -18.11 29.06
N ILE A 683 24.01 -18.62 30.09
CA ILE A 683 24.59 -17.82 31.17
C ILE A 683 25.63 -16.86 30.59
N VAL A 684 26.58 -17.36 29.80
CA VAL A 684 27.60 -16.53 29.13
C VAL A 684 26.95 -15.48 28.22
N CYS A 685 25.90 -15.84 27.49
CA CYS A 685 25.14 -14.91 26.63
C CYS A 685 24.34 -13.88 27.42
N CYS A 686 23.77 -14.21 28.58
CA CYS A 686 23.08 -13.22 29.44
C CYS A 686 24.08 -12.22 30.02
N PHE A 687 25.26 -12.68 30.43
CA PHE A 687 26.33 -11.81 30.92
C PHE A 687 27.04 -11.03 29.80
N SER A 688 27.08 -11.53 28.57
CA SER A 688 27.62 -10.81 27.42
C SER A 688 26.60 -9.88 26.76
N SER A 689 25.30 -10.19 26.78
CA SER A 689 24.22 -9.33 26.26
C SER A 689 23.96 -8.12 27.15
N THR A 690 24.14 -8.24 28.47
CA THR A 690 24.19 -7.06 29.35
C THR A 690 25.37 -6.14 29.02
N LEU A 691 26.47 -6.68 28.48
CA LEU A 691 27.62 -5.91 27.97
C LEU A 691 27.41 -5.41 26.52
N ALA A 692 26.76 -6.18 25.66
CA ALA A 692 26.45 -5.85 24.28
C ALA A 692 25.24 -4.91 24.16
N SER A 693 24.33 -4.86 25.13
CA SER A 693 23.28 -3.84 25.20
C SER A 693 23.86 -2.42 25.35
N ARG A 694 25.12 -2.30 25.79
CA ARG A 694 25.89 -1.04 25.76
C ARG A 694 26.57 -0.75 24.41
N ILE A 695 26.65 -1.73 23.51
CA ILE A 695 27.26 -1.63 22.18
C ILE A 695 26.17 -1.99 21.17
N GLY A 696 25.41 -0.98 20.74
CA GLY A 696 24.19 -1.11 19.95
C GLY A 696 24.29 -2.02 18.73
N THR A 697 23.92 -3.29 18.89
CA THR A 697 23.72 -4.24 17.79
C THR A 697 22.22 -4.42 17.53
N SER A 698 21.54 -3.36 17.08
CA SER A 698 20.10 -3.38 16.75
C SER A 698 19.79 -3.86 15.32
N LYS A 699 20.80 -3.92 14.44
CA LYS A 699 20.60 -4.09 12.98
C LYS A 699 20.06 -5.47 12.56
N GLY A 700 20.34 -6.53 13.33
CA GLY A 700 19.89 -7.90 13.02
C GLY A 700 18.55 -8.32 13.66
N GLU A 701 18.11 -7.61 14.69
CA GLU A 701 16.95 -8.01 15.50
C GLU A 701 15.61 -7.62 14.84
N ASN A 702 15.58 -6.49 14.13
CA ASN A 702 14.37 -6.03 13.44
C ASN A 702 13.99 -6.94 12.27
N GLN A 703 14.96 -7.48 11.52
CA GLN A 703 14.70 -8.34 10.37
C GLN A 703 14.19 -9.72 10.80
N SER A 704 14.78 -10.33 11.84
CA SER A 704 14.34 -11.63 12.35
C SER A 704 12.94 -11.56 12.96
N ASN A 705 12.64 -10.50 13.73
CA ASN A 705 11.31 -10.26 14.30
C ASN A 705 10.25 -10.05 13.21
N ARG A 706 10.58 -9.32 12.13
CA ARG A 706 9.68 -9.17 10.98
C ARG A 706 9.35 -10.51 10.33
N ARG A 707 10.35 -11.36 10.06
CA ARG A 707 10.13 -12.69 9.45
C ARG A 707 9.27 -13.61 10.32
N LEU A 708 9.49 -13.60 11.64
CA LEU A 708 8.66 -14.36 12.59
C LEU A 708 7.21 -13.85 12.59
N ARG A 709 7.02 -12.54 12.52
CA ARG A 709 5.69 -11.92 12.45
C ARG A 709 4.98 -12.26 11.14
N GLU A 710 5.64 -12.14 10.00
CA GLU A 710 5.12 -12.53 8.67
C GLU A 710 4.72 -14.01 8.66
N TRP A 711 5.58 -14.88 9.20
CA TRP A 711 5.30 -16.31 9.32
C TRP A 711 4.12 -16.62 10.25
N TRP A 712 3.97 -15.86 11.35
CA TRP A 712 2.86 -16.03 12.28
C TRP A 712 1.52 -15.57 11.70
N ASP A 713 1.53 -14.45 10.97
CA ASP A 713 0.33 -13.86 10.39
C ASP A 713 -0.22 -14.65 9.20
N SER A 714 0.62 -15.43 8.51
CA SER A 714 0.24 -16.29 7.38
C SER A 714 -0.47 -17.59 7.76
N ILE A 715 -0.53 -17.94 9.06
CA ILE A 715 -1.21 -19.17 9.50
C ILE A 715 -2.74 -18.95 9.53
N PRO A 716 -3.54 -19.68 8.73
CA PRO A 716 -4.99 -19.60 8.76
C PRO A 716 -5.56 -20.24 10.02
N VAL A 717 -6.64 -19.66 10.53
CA VAL A 717 -7.35 -20.16 11.71
C VAL A 717 -8.41 -21.18 11.28
N ILE A 718 -8.68 -22.18 12.12
CA ILE A 718 -9.74 -23.15 11.88
C ILE A 718 -11.08 -22.52 12.30
N PRO A 719 -12.11 -22.53 11.43
CA PRO A 719 -13.42 -21.97 11.77
C PRO A 719 -14.09 -22.80 12.87
N VAL A 720 -14.76 -22.14 13.80
CA VAL A 720 -15.40 -22.73 14.98
C VAL A 720 -16.89 -22.41 14.87
N ARG A 721 -17.74 -23.41 14.69
CA ARG A 721 -19.19 -23.21 14.59
C ARG A 721 -19.83 -23.47 15.95
N VAL A 722 -20.44 -22.44 16.55
CA VAL A 722 -21.21 -22.59 17.79
C VAL A 722 -22.62 -23.09 17.43
N VAL A 723 -23.00 -24.27 17.93
CA VAL A 723 -24.34 -24.82 17.70
C VAL A 723 -25.18 -24.62 18.96
N GLN A 724 -26.23 -23.80 18.88
CA GLN A 724 -27.25 -23.71 19.93
C GLN A 724 -28.20 -24.91 19.82
N THR A 725 -28.26 -25.73 20.85
CA THR A 725 -29.22 -26.85 20.92
C THR A 725 -30.62 -26.29 21.11
N ARG A 726 -31.50 -26.39 20.10
CA ARG A 726 -32.94 -26.17 20.28
C ARG A 726 -33.47 -27.25 21.23
N GLU A 727 -33.91 -26.85 22.42
CA GLU A 727 -34.69 -27.73 23.29
C GLU A 727 -35.94 -28.19 22.54
N SER A 728 -36.03 -29.50 22.29
CA SER A 728 -37.25 -30.14 21.83
C SER A 728 -38.27 -30.08 22.96
N LYS A 729 -39.32 -29.28 22.79
CA LYS A 729 -40.56 -29.40 23.58
C LYS A 729 -41.10 -30.82 23.42
N THR A 730 -40.99 -31.62 24.47
CA THR A 730 -41.82 -32.80 24.70
C THR A 730 -43.09 -32.34 25.41
N ASP A 731 -44.25 -32.64 24.80
CA ASP A 731 -45.58 -32.60 25.43
C ASP A 731 -45.70 -33.55 26.62
#